data_AF-A0A6J3JW26-F1
#
_entry.id   AF-A0A6J3JW26-F1
#
_cell.length_a   1.000
_cell.length_b   1.000
_cell.length_c   1.000
_cell.angle_alpha   90.00
_cell.angle_beta   90.00
_cell.angle_gamma   90.00
#
_symmetry.space_group_name_H-M   'P 1'
#
loop_
_entity.id
_entity.type
_entity.pdbx_description
1 polymer ?
#
loop_
_entity_poly.entity_id
_entity_poly.type
_entity_poly.pdbx_seq_one_letter_code
_entity_poly.pdbx_strand_id
1 'polypeptide(L)'
;MSISKNVKKYETILKSVETDSEKFAALFMITKLVDSKDCTVAEKKVLFEAIGKKFLAKLLSTEVVPVDCPPQVYKSVALSILSAFCGESELASHPDMITHIPALLEIISQADEDADDNMLIIVSEAYTCLQNIAQYSPGQQVLLEQKAITKMCDIYSEKSFQTDQALNILVTLVQRFGPEAWDATDTAPFHVIINKIALDFETDHTERKFQLCTILQALLMSCRKNIISETAKEESWPSSIHKALSDILGSKIGKNQRDPALKLASVMLDLLGAEWTLLDKEKPKVFLLLLIQLASIEVRMQVEGKQLKTIMANADLVTSCFIIIEISLGYITNDQLDLDQKEKQSLYTVLKGAFAAIIGLLTAVSKMKEITDVKEKIFICAVVRVLAAWLAQETTAMRSQVYAVLPYVLTVANDTFYAHRNRKLSEKAKANAKIKSDEATSSGELVTHDPLSEIDLLRLLLPALCYLAVEEDARKILIKHKQEEVLFECLSYHWTIVHHKKPPIPKSERLKALKEPEKEEDLDLHVSEAIKDSRVAMVSVCNVLMNITVLEAKLVEESPTFISLLKFIFNNLPELKQIPENLVLHGHLAVLGLLLLKQQATRVKKNDFSICRYIQATIRFLWDAYIIDESNDPTELVVAMSYKERWMELMELWFLGMQTMAGVLQVIPWLSQFTLESGWAEEIIEILKKIKIGSLQPNVKFAFEDLLCHLVKADENVASVLKKCGALTVCRNHRMMELGKHLFGD
;
A
#
# COMPACT_ATOMS: atom_id res chain seq x y z
N MET A 1 22.17 -38.39 21.81
CA MET A 1 23.52 -38.89 21.52
C MET A 1 24.34 -38.88 22.80
N SER A 2 25.25 -39.85 23.00
CA SER A 2 26.05 -39.95 24.22
C SER A 2 27.27 -39.02 24.16
N ILE A 3 27.41 -38.11 25.12
CA ILE A 3 28.60 -37.26 25.32
C ILE A 3 29.84 -38.16 25.48
N SER A 4 30.92 -37.87 24.75
CA SER A 4 32.16 -38.64 24.78
C SER A 4 32.86 -38.57 26.15
N LYS A 5 33.64 -39.61 26.47
CA LYS A 5 34.38 -39.70 27.74
C LYS A 5 35.41 -38.58 27.89
N ASN A 6 36.00 -38.12 26.78
CA ASN A 6 36.97 -37.02 26.78
C ASN A 6 36.30 -35.70 27.18
N VAL A 7 35.13 -35.39 26.61
CA VAL A 7 34.37 -34.17 26.94
C VAL A 7 33.97 -34.14 28.41
N LYS A 8 33.45 -35.25 28.96
CA LYS A 8 33.12 -35.35 30.39
C LYS A 8 34.32 -35.13 31.32
N LYS A 9 35.51 -35.60 30.90
CA LYS A 9 36.75 -35.38 31.66
C LYS A 9 37.10 -33.89 31.71
N TYR A 10 37.04 -33.18 30.57
CA TYR A 10 37.32 -31.75 30.52
C TYR A 10 36.26 -30.91 31.24
N GLU A 11 34.98 -31.27 31.13
CA GLU A 11 33.89 -30.67 31.90
C GLU A 11 34.15 -30.74 33.41
N THR A 12 34.56 -31.93 33.89
CA THR A 12 34.87 -32.15 35.31
C THR A 12 36.07 -31.30 35.74
N ILE A 13 37.12 -31.23 34.92
CA ILE A 13 38.30 -30.40 35.19
C ILE A 13 37.89 -28.93 35.31
N LEU A 14 37.19 -28.37 34.31
CA LEU A 14 36.76 -26.98 34.32
C LEU A 14 35.90 -26.61 35.54
N LYS A 15 35.02 -27.52 35.96
CA LYS A 15 34.16 -27.32 37.14
C LYS A 15 34.92 -27.46 38.47
N SER A 16 36.00 -28.23 38.50
CA SER A 16 36.81 -28.49 39.71
C SER A 16 37.89 -27.44 39.99
N VAL A 17 38.23 -26.63 39.00
CA VAL A 17 39.31 -25.64 39.12
C VAL A 17 38.82 -24.37 39.83
N GLU A 18 39.58 -23.93 40.84
CA GLU A 18 39.24 -22.77 41.67
C GLU A 18 39.96 -21.49 41.24
N THR A 19 41.14 -21.58 40.62
CA THR A 19 41.92 -20.40 40.21
C THR A 19 41.80 -20.06 38.72
N ASP A 20 41.86 -18.78 38.38
CA ASP A 20 41.78 -18.34 36.98
C ASP A 20 42.95 -18.87 36.13
N SER A 21 44.16 -18.97 36.71
CA SER A 21 45.36 -19.48 36.02
C SER A 21 45.24 -20.96 35.63
N GLU A 22 44.67 -21.79 36.51
CA GLU A 22 44.40 -23.20 36.19
C GLU A 22 43.28 -23.34 35.15
N LYS A 23 42.27 -22.44 35.17
CA LYS A 23 41.22 -22.39 34.14
C LYS A 23 41.80 -22.02 32.78
N PHE A 24 42.71 -21.04 32.72
CA PHE A 24 43.45 -20.69 31.51
C PHE A 24 44.23 -21.88 30.92
N ALA A 25 44.93 -22.64 31.75
CA ALA A 25 45.66 -23.83 31.30
C ALA A 25 44.71 -24.92 30.75
N ALA A 26 43.53 -25.10 31.36
CA ALA A 26 42.52 -26.03 30.88
C ALA A 26 41.91 -25.61 29.54
N LEU A 27 41.76 -24.31 29.29
CA LEU A 27 41.14 -23.75 28.07
C LEU A 27 41.97 -24.01 26.80
N PHE A 28 43.31 -23.98 26.88
CA PHE A 28 44.18 -24.31 25.75
C PHE A 28 44.00 -25.75 25.24
N MET A 29 43.55 -26.67 26.09
CA MET A 29 43.25 -28.05 25.68
C MET A 29 41.86 -28.18 25.04
N ILE A 30 40.94 -27.27 25.36
CA ILE A 30 39.54 -27.30 24.93
C ILE A 30 39.37 -26.68 23.55
N THR A 31 40.04 -25.56 23.26
CA THR A 31 39.98 -24.92 21.93
C THR A 31 40.38 -25.91 20.82
N LYS A 32 41.45 -26.69 21.03
CA LYS A 32 41.87 -27.78 20.11
C LYS A 32 40.85 -28.91 19.95
N LEU A 33 40.05 -29.18 20.99
CA LEU A 33 39.04 -30.24 20.97
C LEU A 33 37.76 -29.77 20.27
N VAL A 34 37.39 -28.50 20.44
CA VAL A 34 36.22 -27.86 19.80
C VAL A 34 36.40 -27.73 18.28
N ASP A 35 37.64 -27.50 17.82
CA ASP A 35 37.98 -27.44 16.39
C ASP A 35 38.06 -28.82 15.71
N SER A 36 37.95 -29.92 16.47
CA SER A 36 37.94 -31.27 15.90
C SER A 36 36.60 -31.59 15.25
N LYS A 37 36.64 -32.26 14.08
CA LYS A 37 35.43 -32.70 13.34
C LYS A 37 34.54 -33.66 14.13
N ASP A 38 35.02 -34.18 15.25
CA ASP A 38 34.36 -35.19 16.07
C ASP A 38 33.59 -34.60 17.27
N CYS A 39 33.63 -33.27 17.49
CA CYS A 39 32.93 -32.62 18.60
C CYS A 39 31.51 -32.20 18.20
N THR A 40 30.49 -32.83 18.81
CA THR A 40 29.09 -32.55 18.52
C THR A 40 28.61 -31.24 19.16
N VAL A 41 27.52 -30.64 18.64
CA VAL A 41 26.93 -29.40 19.20
C VAL A 41 26.58 -29.55 20.68
N ALA A 42 26.04 -30.72 21.08
CA ALA A 42 25.72 -31.02 22.47
C ALA A 42 26.98 -31.07 23.37
N GLU A 43 28.10 -31.57 22.86
CA GLU A 43 29.38 -31.58 23.57
C GLU A 43 29.98 -30.18 23.67
N LYS A 44 29.92 -29.38 22.60
CA LYS A 44 30.32 -27.98 22.62
C LYS A 44 29.52 -27.20 23.67
N LYS A 45 28.21 -27.43 23.77
CA LYS A 45 27.35 -26.82 24.79
C LYS A 45 27.78 -27.13 26.21
N VAL A 46 28.02 -28.41 26.51
CA VAL A 46 28.47 -28.86 27.84
C VAL A 46 29.80 -28.21 28.20
N LEU A 47 30.74 -28.13 27.26
CA LEU A 47 32.02 -27.47 27.47
C LEU A 47 31.86 -25.96 27.68
N PHE A 48 31.04 -25.29 26.87
CA PHE A 48 30.78 -23.85 27.00
C PHE A 48 30.17 -23.49 28.36
N GLU A 49 29.16 -24.23 28.80
CA GLU A 49 28.55 -24.06 30.13
C GLU A 49 29.55 -24.32 31.27
N ALA A 50 30.48 -25.27 31.09
CA ALA A 50 31.50 -25.59 32.09
C ALA A 50 32.58 -24.51 32.23
N ILE A 51 32.88 -23.74 31.17
CA ILE A 51 33.80 -22.58 31.23
C ILE A 51 33.20 -21.50 32.13
N GLY A 52 31.90 -21.25 31.97
CA GLY A 52 31.10 -20.39 32.83
C GLY A 52 31.13 -18.91 32.46
N LYS A 53 29.95 -18.33 32.25
CA LYS A 53 29.77 -16.91 31.88
C LYS A 53 30.49 -15.89 32.76
N LYS A 54 30.58 -16.13 34.08
CA LYS A 54 31.21 -15.19 35.01
C LYS A 54 32.71 -15.06 34.75
N PHE A 55 33.35 -16.16 34.37
CA PHE A 55 34.76 -16.18 34.03
C PHE A 55 35.00 -15.40 32.73
N LEU A 56 34.20 -15.66 31.68
CA LEU A 56 34.29 -14.94 30.41
C LEU A 56 34.01 -13.44 30.55
N ALA A 57 33.01 -13.05 31.35
CA ALA A 57 32.72 -11.64 31.63
C ALA A 57 33.91 -10.95 32.30
N LYS A 58 34.57 -11.64 33.26
CA LYS A 58 35.76 -11.12 33.93
C LYS A 58 36.89 -10.92 32.93
N LEU A 59 37.17 -11.88 32.04
CA LEU A 59 38.23 -11.75 31.05
C LEU A 59 38.01 -10.59 30.06
N LEU A 60 36.77 -10.33 29.66
CA LEU A 60 36.44 -9.24 28.73
C LEU A 60 36.57 -7.85 29.36
N SER A 61 36.44 -7.73 30.69
CA SER A 61 36.36 -6.45 31.42
C SER A 61 37.54 -6.15 32.34
N THR A 62 38.41 -7.13 32.61
CA THR A 62 39.49 -6.96 33.59
C THR A 62 40.66 -6.17 33.02
N GLU A 63 41.02 -5.07 33.70
CA GLU A 63 42.24 -4.31 33.46
C GLU A 63 43.41 -4.75 34.37
N VAL A 64 43.10 -5.52 35.43
CA VAL A 64 44.07 -6.01 36.42
C VAL A 64 44.61 -7.37 36.00
N VAL A 65 45.82 -7.35 35.43
CA VAL A 65 46.53 -8.52 34.91
C VAL A 65 47.86 -8.73 35.64
N PRO A 66 48.41 -9.96 35.64
CA PRO A 66 49.72 -10.23 36.20
C PRO A 66 50.81 -9.33 35.61
N VAL A 67 51.84 -9.02 36.41
CA VAL A 67 53.02 -8.27 35.95
C VAL A 67 53.59 -8.98 34.70
N ASP A 68 53.84 -8.23 33.64
CA ASP A 68 54.28 -8.68 32.29
C ASP A 68 53.20 -9.28 31.37
N CYS A 69 51.91 -9.24 31.72
CA CYS A 69 50.81 -9.65 30.83
C CYS A 69 49.99 -8.43 30.39
N PRO A 70 49.85 -8.11 29.09
CA PRO A 70 48.95 -7.03 28.64
C PRO A 70 47.48 -7.39 28.86
N PRO A 71 46.60 -6.44 29.28
CA PRO A 71 45.16 -6.67 29.43
C PRO A 71 44.48 -7.23 28.16
N GLN A 72 45.02 -6.88 27.00
CA GLN A 72 44.56 -7.33 25.69
C GLN A 72 44.62 -8.86 25.52
N VAL A 73 45.54 -9.55 26.20
CA VAL A 73 45.66 -11.01 26.12
C VAL A 73 44.43 -11.68 26.74
N TYR A 74 43.88 -11.13 27.82
CA TYR A 74 42.69 -11.70 28.48
C TYR A 74 41.45 -11.52 27.60
N LYS A 75 41.30 -10.34 26.97
CA LYS A 75 40.24 -10.07 26.00
C LYS A 75 40.34 -11.00 24.78
N SER A 76 41.52 -11.14 24.20
CA SER A 76 41.75 -12.03 23.06
C SER A 76 41.42 -13.49 23.37
N VAL A 77 41.84 -14.02 24.53
CA VAL A 77 41.48 -15.41 24.92
C VAL A 77 39.96 -15.56 25.08
N ALA A 78 39.30 -14.61 25.71
CA ALA A 78 37.84 -14.66 25.87
C ALA A 78 37.12 -14.64 24.51
N LEU A 79 37.54 -13.76 23.60
CA LEU A 79 36.95 -13.63 22.27
C LEU A 79 37.22 -14.83 21.37
N SER A 80 38.42 -15.42 21.45
CA SER A 80 38.76 -16.67 20.76
C SER A 80 37.86 -17.82 21.23
N ILE A 81 37.57 -17.90 22.53
CA ILE A 81 36.62 -18.87 23.08
C ILE A 81 35.22 -18.59 22.54
N LEU A 82 34.71 -17.36 22.69
CA LEU A 82 33.36 -17.01 22.23
C LEU A 82 33.18 -17.29 20.74
N SER A 83 34.16 -16.92 19.92
CA SER A 83 34.17 -17.15 18.45
C SER A 83 34.12 -18.64 18.09
N ALA A 84 34.84 -19.49 18.84
CA ALA A 84 34.85 -20.94 18.61
C ALA A 84 33.50 -21.61 18.91
N PHE A 85 32.68 -21.02 19.81
CA PHE A 85 31.38 -21.57 20.19
C PHE A 85 30.20 -20.91 19.47
N CYS A 86 30.29 -19.64 19.08
CA CYS A 86 29.15 -18.91 18.51
C CYS A 86 28.80 -19.30 17.06
N GLY A 87 29.61 -20.10 16.37
CA GLY A 87 29.30 -20.55 15.00
C GLY A 87 28.05 -21.46 14.91
N GLU A 88 27.65 -22.11 16.02
CA GLU A 88 26.48 -22.99 16.07
C GLU A 88 25.23 -22.25 16.56
N SER A 89 24.08 -22.47 15.92
CA SER A 89 22.81 -21.77 16.26
C SER A 89 22.39 -21.90 17.74
N GLU A 90 22.53 -23.11 18.32
CA GLU A 90 22.19 -23.37 19.72
C GLU A 90 23.05 -22.59 20.71
N LEU A 91 24.29 -22.29 20.34
CA LEU A 91 25.27 -21.61 21.19
C LEU A 91 25.25 -20.10 21.00
N ALA A 92 25.11 -19.62 19.76
CA ALA A 92 24.88 -18.21 19.47
C ALA A 92 23.61 -17.68 20.18
N SER A 93 22.58 -18.53 20.29
CA SER A 93 21.31 -18.23 20.96
C SER A 93 21.35 -18.50 22.48
N HIS A 94 22.47 -18.97 23.02
CA HIS A 94 22.55 -19.38 24.42
C HIS A 94 22.61 -18.16 25.36
N PRO A 95 21.91 -18.16 26.51
CA PRO A 95 21.92 -17.02 27.44
C PRO A 95 23.33 -16.63 27.93
N ASP A 96 24.20 -17.62 28.13
CA ASP A 96 25.60 -17.38 28.55
C ASP A 96 26.48 -16.81 27.42
N MET A 97 26.06 -16.87 26.15
CA MET A 97 26.71 -16.17 25.03
C MET A 97 26.19 -14.73 24.92
N ILE A 98 24.86 -14.59 24.89
CA ILE A 98 24.15 -13.32 24.68
C ILE A 98 24.45 -12.31 25.80
N THR A 99 24.67 -12.77 27.03
CA THR A 99 25.03 -11.87 28.16
C THR A 99 26.30 -11.06 27.93
N HIS A 100 27.14 -11.41 26.95
CA HIS A 100 28.39 -10.72 26.63
C HIS A 100 28.23 -9.62 25.56
N ILE A 101 27.05 -9.49 24.94
CA ILE A 101 26.78 -8.46 23.91
C ILE A 101 27.21 -7.05 24.34
N PRO A 102 26.90 -6.55 25.57
CA PRO A 102 27.30 -5.19 25.96
C PRO A 102 28.82 -4.98 25.90
N ALA A 103 29.61 -5.96 26.37
CA ALA A 103 31.06 -5.91 26.34
C ALA A 103 31.61 -6.01 24.91
N LEU A 104 31.02 -6.86 24.07
CA LEU A 104 31.38 -6.95 22.65
C LEU A 104 31.13 -5.64 21.91
N LEU A 105 29.99 -4.98 22.17
CA LEU A 105 29.65 -3.67 21.60
C LEU A 105 30.61 -2.58 22.09
N GLU A 106 31.06 -2.64 23.34
CA GLU A 106 32.06 -1.70 23.86
C GLU A 106 33.42 -1.87 23.17
N ILE A 107 33.86 -3.12 22.96
CA ILE A 107 35.14 -3.43 22.30
C ILE A 107 35.18 -2.86 20.87
N ILE A 108 34.13 -3.08 20.06
CA ILE A 108 34.10 -2.52 18.69
C ILE A 108 34.01 -0.99 18.69
N SER A 109 33.44 -0.40 19.75
CA SER A 109 33.41 1.05 19.96
C SER A 109 34.76 1.63 20.39
N GLN A 110 35.79 0.83 20.66
CA GLN A 110 37.13 1.31 21.04
C GLN A 110 38.13 1.40 19.87
N ALA A 111 37.80 0.90 18.67
CA ALA A 111 38.69 1.00 17.51
C ALA A 111 38.73 2.43 16.94
N ASP A 112 39.90 3.04 16.79
CA ASP A 112 40.11 4.31 16.08
C ASP A 112 41.23 4.16 15.02
N GLU A 113 41.58 5.25 14.33
CA GLU A 113 42.61 5.25 13.28
C GLU A 113 44.02 4.93 13.80
N ASP A 114 44.28 5.14 15.09
CA ASP A 114 45.59 4.98 15.73
C ASP A 114 45.71 3.68 16.56
N ALA A 115 44.71 2.77 16.45
CA ALA A 115 44.67 1.53 17.19
C ALA A 115 45.81 0.57 16.80
N ASP A 116 46.45 -0.05 17.81
CA ASP A 116 47.51 -1.03 17.58
C ASP A 116 47.00 -2.35 16.98
N ASP A 117 47.91 -3.11 16.35
CA ASP A 117 47.58 -4.38 15.67
C ASP A 117 46.85 -5.38 16.60
N ASN A 118 47.15 -5.38 17.90
CA ASN A 118 46.51 -6.30 18.85
C ASN A 118 45.05 -5.90 19.10
N MET A 119 44.76 -4.61 19.20
CA MET A 119 43.41 -4.09 19.33
C MET A 119 42.58 -4.36 18.08
N LEU A 120 43.17 -4.24 16.89
CA LEU A 120 42.49 -4.54 15.62
C LEU A 120 42.07 -6.02 15.54
N ILE A 121 42.90 -6.95 16.01
CA ILE A 121 42.57 -8.39 16.09
C ILE A 121 41.39 -8.62 17.06
N ILE A 122 41.44 -8.00 18.24
CA ILE A 122 40.39 -8.09 19.26
C ILE A 122 39.05 -7.56 18.71
N VAL A 123 39.07 -6.43 18.00
CA VAL A 123 37.88 -5.86 17.38
C VAL A 123 37.32 -6.80 16.31
N SER A 124 38.18 -7.41 15.49
CA SER A 124 37.78 -8.37 14.45
C SER A 124 37.12 -9.63 15.03
N GLU A 125 37.64 -10.17 16.13
CA GLU A 125 37.03 -11.31 16.82
C GLU A 125 35.68 -10.92 17.48
N ALA A 126 35.59 -9.70 18.02
CA ALA A 126 34.34 -9.19 18.57
C ALA A 126 33.24 -9.04 17.50
N TYR A 127 33.58 -8.53 16.32
CA TYR A 127 32.65 -8.51 15.18
C TYR A 127 32.20 -9.91 14.78
N THR A 128 33.12 -10.87 14.72
CA THR A 128 32.79 -12.28 14.40
C THR A 128 31.76 -12.85 15.37
N CYS A 129 31.93 -12.60 16.67
CA CYS A 129 30.96 -12.99 17.70
C CYS A 129 29.60 -12.31 17.46
N LEU A 130 29.58 -10.99 17.30
CA LEU A 130 28.36 -10.21 17.13
C LEU A 130 27.59 -10.60 15.88
N GLN A 131 28.27 -10.87 14.76
CA GLN A 131 27.66 -11.32 13.52
C GLN A 131 26.96 -12.66 13.66
N ASN A 132 27.63 -13.62 14.30
CA ASN A 132 27.05 -14.93 14.57
C ASN A 132 25.84 -14.84 15.51
N ILE A 133 25.91 -14.00 16.54
CA ILE A 133 24.79 -13.74 17.46
C ILE A 133 23.61 -13.07 16.74
N ALA A 134 23.89 -12.10 15.86
CA ALA A 134 22.88 -11.32 15.13
C ALA A 134 22.06 -12.15 14.13
N GLN A 135 22.49 -13.37 13.78
CA GLN A 135 21.71 -14.27 12.91
C GLN A 135 20.47 -14.86 13.60
N TYR A 136 20.37 -14.79 14.94
CA TYR A 136 19.35 -15.52 15.69
C TYR A 136 18.51 -14.62 16.60
N SER A 137 17.20 -14.93 16.70
CA SER A 137 16.21 -14.08 17.38
C SER A 137 16.55 -13.70 18.82
N PRO A 138 17.09 -14.59 19.68
CA PRO A 138 17.44 -14.21 21.05
C PRO A 138 18.58 -13.17 21.11
N GLY A 139 19.58 -13.31 20.23
CA GLY A 139 20.68 -12.35 20.11
C GLY A 139 20.22 -11.01 19.53
N GLN A 140 19.38 -11.05 18.52
CA GLN A 140 18.79 -9.86 17.88
C GLN A 140 18.02 -8.98 18.88
N GLN A 141 17.22 -9.60 19.75
CA GLN A 141 16.45 -8.89 20.79
C GLN A 141 17.38 -8.13 21.75
N VAL A 142 18.42 -8.80 22.26
CA VAL A 142 19.36 -8.15 23.19
C VAL A 142 20.21 -7.10 22.49
N LEU A 143 20.60 -7.30 21.22
CA LEU A 143 21.28 -6.27 20.43
C LEU A 143 20.43 -5.00 20.30
N LEU A 144 19.12 -5.15 20.07
CA LEU A 144 18.20 -4.03 19.99
C LEU A 144 18.07 -3.32 21.35
N GLU A 145 17.90 -4.06 22.45
CA GLU A 145 17.87 -3.51 23.82
C GLU A 145 19.15 -2.73 24.18
N GLN A 146 20.30 -3.20 23.68
CA GLN A 146 21.61 -2.56 23.90
C GLN A 146 21.93 -1.45 22.89
N LYS A 147 20.93 -0.96 22.15
CA LYS A 147 21.05 0.12 21.15
C LYS A 147 22.13 -0.14 20.10
N ALA A 148 22.26 -1.39 19.66
CA ALA A 148 23.27 -1.77 18.68
C ALA A 148 23.12 -0.99 17.36
N ILE A 149 21.89 -0.67 16.93
CA ILE A 149 21.62 0.09 15.70
C ILE A 149 22.33 1.46 15.74
N THR A 150 22.07 2.26 16.78
CA THR A 150 22.73 3.57 16.98
C THR A 150 24.25 3.41 16.99
N LYS A 151 24.77 2.44 17.75
CA LYS A 151 26.22 2.19 17.81
C LYS A 151 26.83 1.85 16.45
N MET A 152 26.16 1.04 15.62
CA MET A 152 26.66 0.72 14.28
C MET A 152 26.62 1.93 13.34
N CYS A 153 25.60 2.79 13.47
CA CYS A 153 25.53 4.05 12.74
C CYS A 153 26.70 4.99 13.12
N ASP A 154 26.98 5.13 14.41
CA ASP A 154 28.07 5.96 14.91
C ASP A 154 29.43 5.43 14.43
N ILE A 155 29.67 4.11 14.58
CA ILE A 155 30.88 3.43 14.12
C ILE A 155 31.10 3.64 12.62
N TYR A 156 30.05 3.51 11.80
CA TYR A 156 30.19 3.72 10.36
C TYR A 156 30.49 5.18 10.00
N SER A 157 29.94 6.13 10.77
CA SER A 157 30.05 7.56 10.50
C SER A 157 31.40 8.13 10.94
N GLU A 158 31.95 7.64 12.05
CA GLU A 158 33.10 8.24 12.73
C GLU A 158 34.41 7.46 12.55
N LYS A 159 34.37 6.19 12.14
CA LYS A 159 35.54 5.31 12.14
C LYS A 159 35.92 4.81 10.75
N SER A 160 37.14 4.30 10.63
CA SER A 160 37.71 3.81 9.37
C SER A 160 37.94 2.29 9.33
N PHE A 161 38.03 1.61 10.49
CA PHE A 161 38.35 0.18 10.56
C PHE A 161 37.09 -0.71 10.58
N GLN A 162 37.04 -1.70 9.67
CA GLN A 162 35.97 -2.73 9.58
C GLN A 162 34.52 -2.19 9.57
N THR A 163 34.32 -0.99 9.02
CA THR A 163 33.01 -0.34 8.91
C THR A 163 31.97 -1.18 8.16
N ASP A 164 32.39 -1.99 7.18
CA ASP A 164 31.51 -2.91 6.47
C ASP A 164 30.95 -4.03 7.40
N GLN A 165 31.68 -4.45 8.43
CA GLN A 165 31.17 -5.43 9.39
C GLN A 165 30.07 -4.83 10.28
N ALA A 166 30.22 -3.56 10.66
CA ALA A 166 29.20 -2.80 11.37
C ALA A 166 27.93 -2.65 10.49
N LEU A 167 28.09 -2.33 9.20
CA LEU A 167 26.97 -2.27 8.25
C LEU A 167 26.26 -3.62 8.13
N ASN A 168 26.99 -4.73 8.06
CA ASN A 168 26.37 -6.06 7.95
C ASN A 168 25.51 -6.41 9.17
N ILE A 169 25.96 -6.07 10.38
CA ILE A 169 25.18 -6.24 11.60
C ILE A 169 23.95 -5.32 11.57
N LEU A 170 24.14 -4.04 11.22
CA LEU A 170 23.05 -3.08 11.08
C LEU A 170 21.97 -3.59 10.11
N VAL A 171 22.36 -4.00 8.91
CA VAL A 171 21.46 -4.53 7.87
C VAL A 171 20.72 -5.77 8.38
N THR A 172 21.41 -6.68 9.05
CA THR A 172 20.79 -7.89 9.63
C THR A 172 19.69 -7.53 10.63
N LEU A 173 19.93 -6.54 11.50
CA LEU A 173 18.96 -6.10 12.50
C LEU A 173 17.78 -5.37 11.86
N VAL A 174 18.02 -4.42 10.96
CA VAL A 174 16.94 -3.62 10.35
C VAL A 174 16.09 -4.44 9.38
N GLN A 175 16.65 -5.44 8.70
CA GLN A 175 15.85 -6.37 7.87
C GLN A 175 14.93 -7.24 8.73
N ARG A 176 15.34 -7.54 9.97
CA ARG A 176 14.54 -8.33 10.90
C ARG A 176 13.43 -7.52 11.54
N PHE A 177 13.77 -6.33 12.03
CA PHE A 177 12.88 -5.50 12.84
C PHE A 177 12.15 -4.43 12.03
N GLY A 178 12.50 -4.20 10.77
CA GLY A 178 11.79 -3.25 9.91
C GLY A 178 11.71 -1.85 10.53
N PRO A 179 10.55 -1.16 10.41
CA PRO A 179 10.33 0.17 10.99
C PRO A 179 10.56 0.23 12.51
N GLU A 180 10.32 -0.85 13.24
CA GLU A 180 10.52 -0.95 14.68
C GLU A 180 12.00 -0.90 15.09
N ALA A 181 12.91 -1.07 14.14
CA ALA A 181 14.35 -0.92 14.34
C ALA A 181 14.75 0.56 14.63
N TRP A 182 13.91 1.51 14.20
CA TRP A 182 14.21 2.95 14.25
C TRP A 182 13.34 3.66 15.29
N ASP A 183 13.79 4.82 15.78
CA ASP A 183 13.00 5.66 16.69
C ASP A 183 11.75 6.20 15.99
N ALA A 184 10.60 6.17 16.68
CA ALA A 184 9.30 6.55 16.13
C ALA A 184 9.18 8.05 15.80
N THR A 185 10.01 8.87 16.45
CA THR A 185 9.92 10.32 16.42
C THR A 185 11.19 10.98 15.88
N ASP A 186 12.36 10.47 16.26
CA ASP A 186 13.65 11.01 15.84
C ASP A 186 14.14 10.35 14.55
N THR A 187 14.01 11.07 13.44
CA THR A 187 14.47 10.63 12.12
C THR A 187 15.94 10.97 11.84
N ALA A 188 16.59 11.80 12.67
CA ALA A 188 17.93 12.30 12.39
C ALA A 188 18.98 11.17 12.28
N PRO A 189 19.03 10.16 13.17
CA PRO A 189 19.99 9.06 13.05
C PRO A 189 19.86 8.30 11.72
N PHE A 190 18.62 8.11 11.23
CA PHE A 190 18.36 7.49 9.95
C PHE A 190 18.89 8.34 8.79
N HIS A 191 18.61 9.65 8.79
CA HIS A 191 19.09 10.53 7.72
C HIS A 191 20.61 10.65 7.70
N VAL A 192 21.26 10.76 8.86
CA VAL A 192 22.73 10.82 8.98
C VAL A 192 23.39 9.61 8.32
N ILE A 193 22.96 8.39 8.68
CA ILE A 193 23.58 7.18 8.15
C ILE A 193 23.30 7.02 6.65
N ILE A 194 22.10 7.36 6.17
CA ILE A 194 21.75 7.25 4.75
C ILE A 194 22.50 8.29 3.92
N ASN A 195 22.66 9.54 4.39
CA ASN A 195 23.50 10.54 3.73
C ASN A 195 24.94 10.06 3.57
N LYS A 196 25.52 9.48 4.62
CA LYS A 196 26.88 8.96 4.56
C LYS A 196 27.03 7.83 3.53
N ILE A 197 26.17 6.82 3.59
CA ILE A 197 26.22 5.66 2.67
C ILE A 197 25.88 6.09 1.23
N ALA A 198 24.95 7.02 1.03
CA ALA A 198 24.59 7.54 -0.28
C ALA A 198 25.75 8.32 -0.92
N LEU A 199 26.52 9.09 -0.12
CA LEU A 199 27.72 9.78 -0.59
C LEU A 199 28.83 8.78 -0.95
N ASP A 200 29.05 7.75 -0.13
CA ASP A 200 29.99 6.69 -0.46
C ASP A 200 29.56 5.96 -1.74
N PHE A 201 28.25 5.71 -1.91
CA PHE A 201 27.70 5.09 -3.12
C PHE A 201 27.87 5.95 -4.37
N GLU A 202 27.75 7.28 -4.25
CA GLU A 202 27.99 8.22 -5.34
C GLU A 202 29.47 8.30 -5.74
N THR A 203 30.37 8.21 -4.76
CA THR A 203 31.80 8.49 -4.96
C THR A 203 32.67 7.23 -5.15
N ASP A 204 32.19 6.05 -4.75
CA ASP A 204 32.90 4.77 -4.89
C ASP A 204 32.76 4.22 -6.33
N HIS A 205 33.90 3.99 -6.98
CA HIS A 205 33.98 3.47 -8.35
C HIS A 205 34.42 2.01 -8.43
N THR A 206 34.53 1.31 -7.30
CA THR A 206 34.90 -0.11 -7.19
C THR A 206 33.68 -1.03 -7.21
N GLU A 207 33.88 -2.35 -7.07
CA GLU A 207 32.77 -3.30 -6.93
C GLU A 207 31.95 -3.08 -5.65
N ARG A 208 32.52 -2.41 -4.63
CA ARG A 208 31.85 -2.10 -3.35
C ARG A 208 30.55 -1.34 -3.55
N LYS A 209 30.47 -0.45 -4.56
CA LYS A 209 29.24 0.31 -4.84
C LYS A 209 28.00 -0.56 -5.10
N PHE A 210 28.18 -1.77 -5.66
CA PHE A 210 27.06 -2.70 -5.88
C PHE A 210 26.63 -3.42 -4.59
N GLN A 211 27.54 -3.57 -3.63
CA GLN A 211 27.21 -4.01 -2.28
C GLN A 211 26.44 -2.90 -1.55
N LEU A 212 26.88 -1.64 -1.69
CA LEU A 212 26.18 -0.47 -1.15
C LEU A 212 24.74 -0.36 -1.69
N CYS A 213 24.47 -0.74 -2.95
CA CYS A 213 23.09 -0.84 -3.44
C CYS A 213 22.20 -1.73 -2.56
N THR A 214 22.72 -2.91 -2.18
CA THR A 214 21.98 -3.91 -1.37
C THR A 214 21.79 -3.41 0.07
N ILE A 215 22.80 -2.73 0.61
CA ILE A 215 22.76 -2.14 1.96
C ILE A 215 21.74 -1.00 2.01
N LEU A 216 21.80 -0.07 1.05
CA LEU A 216 20.83 1.03 0.93
C LEU A 216 19.42 0.48 0.75
N GLN A 217 19.23 -0.55 -0.07
CA GLN A 217 17.93 -1.19 -0.25
C GLN A 217 17.36 -1.69 1.08
N ALA A 218 18.17 -2.40 1.87
CA ALA A 218 17.75 -2.95 3.15
C ALA A 218 17.40 -1.86 4.17
N LEU A 219 18.22 -0.80 4.26
CA LEU A 219 17.97 0.31 5.16
C LEU A 219 16.71 1.09 4.79
N LEU A 220 16.54 1.44 3.51
CA LEU A 220 15.38 2.19 3.03
C LEU A 220 14.08 1.38 3.19
N MET A 221 14.11 0.06 2.97
CA MET A 221 12.94 -0.81 3.20
C MET A 221 12.57 -0.97 4.68
N SER A 222 13.51 -0.70 5.58
CA SER A 222 13.27 -0.78 7.02
C SER A 222 12.73 0.52 7.62
N CYS A 223 12.54 1.58 6.85
CA CYS A 223 12.16 2.88 7.39
C CYS A 223 10.64 3.04 7.60
N ARG A 224 10.23 4.01 8.42
CA ARG A 224 8.83 4.46 8.51
C ARG A 224 8.50 5.31 7.28
N LYS A 225 8.06 4.66 6.20
CA LYS A 225 7.86 5.28 4.87
C LYS A 225 7.13 6.63 4.90
N ASN A 226 6.00 6.70 5.60
CA ASN A 226 5.17 7.92 5.66
C ASN A 226 5.89 9.11 6.29
N ILE A 227 6.76 8.87 7.27
CA ILE A 227 7.52 9.93 7.94
C ILE A 227 8.72 10.31 7.07
N ILE A 228 9.48 9.30 6.61
CA ILE A 228 10.73 9.53 5.88
C ILE A 228 10.49 10.14 4.50
N SER A 229 9.41 9.79 3.79
CA SER A 229 9.12 10.39 2.49
C SER A 229 8.86 11.89 2.56
N GLU A 230 8.35 12.39 3.69
CA GLU A 230 8.12 13.81 3.94
C GLU A 230 9.42 14.54 4.34
N THR A 231 10.19 13.98 5.27
CA THR A 231 11.43 14.60 5.78
C THR A 231 12.60 14.50 4.83
N ALA A 232 12.61 13.53 3.90
CA ALA A 232 13.67 13.34 2.91
C ALA A 232 13.91 14.55 2.00
N LYS A 233 12.93 15.47 1.87
CA LYS A 233 13.04 16.66 1.02
C LYS A 233 14.10 17.64 1.49
N GLU A 234 14.45 17.61 2.77
CA GLU A 234 15.47 18.46 3.39
C GLU A 234 16.88 17.84 3.33
N GLU A 235 16.98 16.61 2.83
CA GLU A 235 18.18 15.79 2.88
C GLU A 235 18.90 15.68 1.54
N SER A 236 20.19 15.35 1.57
CA SER A 236 21.03 15.25 0.36
C SER A 236 21.01 13.86 -0.30
N TRP A 237 20.77 12.81 0.48
CA TRP A 237 20.84 11.42 0.02
C TRP A 237 19.92 11.10 -1.17
N PRO A 238 18.72 11.68 -1.34
CA PRO A 238 17.91 11.37 -2.52
C PRO A 238 18.61 11.76 -3.83
N SER A 239 19.32 12.89 -3.84
CA SER A 239 20.08 13.37 -5.00
C SER A 239 21.35 12.54 -5.23
N SER A 240 22.07 12.15 -4.17
CA SER A 240 23.24 11.28 -4.31
C SER A 240 22.89 9.91 -4.87
N ILE A 241 21.82 9.27 -4.36
CA ILE A 241 21.36 7.99 -4.90
C ILE A 241 20.87 8.13 -6.34
N HIS A 242 20.15 9.21 -6.67
CA HIS A 242 19.70 9.48 -8.05
C HIS A 242 20.88 9.54 -9.02
N LYS A 243 21.88 10.36 -8.71
CA LYS A 243 23.07 10.53 -9.54
C LYS A 243 23.83 9.22 -9.72
N ALA A 244 24.11 8.52 -8.63
CA ALA A 244 24.83 7.24 -8.66
C ALA A 244 24.10 6.17 -9.47
N LEU A 245 22.77 6.05 -9.32
CA LEU A 245 21.97 5.10 -10.09
C LEU A 245 21.87 5.50 -11.57
N SER A 246 21.75 6.79 -11.88
CA SER A 246 21.76 7.29 -13.26
C SER A 246 23.08 6.92 -13.96
N ASP A 247 24.22 7.09 -13.29
CA ASP A 247 25.54 6.72 -13.81
C ASP A 247 25.67 5.20 -14.01
N ILE A 248 25.21 4.40 -13.05
CA ILE A 248 25.27 2.92 -13.11
C ILE A 248 24.38 2.39 -14.23
N LEU A 249 23.10 2.77 -14.24
CA LEU A 249 22.10 2.22 -15.16
C LEU A 249 22.22 2.79 -16.57
N GLY A 250 22.79 4.00 -16.71
CA GLY A 250 23.17 4.58 -18.00
C GLY A 250 24.43 3.94 -18.61
N SER A 251 25.21 3.19 -17.82
CA SER A 251 26.44 2.54 -18.27
C SER A 251 26.21 1.13 -18.80
N LYS A 252 27.19 0.61 -19.56
CA LYS A 252 27.17 -0.78 -20.04
C LYS A 252 27.56 -1.76 -18.93
N ILE A 253 26.58 -2.32 -18.24
CA ILE A 253 26.76 -3.19 -17.07
C ILE A 253 26.26 -4.63 -17.27
N GLY A 254 26.84 -5.56 -16.51
CA GLY A 254 26.45 -6.98 -16.48
C GLY A 254 25.27 -7.29 -15.54
N LYS A 255 24.79 -8.54 -15.51
CA LYS A 255 23.65 -8.98 -14.68
C LYS A 255 23.86 -8.68 -13.19
N ASN A 256 25.03 -9.05 -12.65
CA ASN A 256 25.34 -8.93 -11.23
C ASN A 256 25.41 -7.48 -10.73
N GLN A 257 25.59 -6.52 -11.65
CA GLN A 257 25.64 -5.09 -11.37
C GLN A 257 24.25 -4.45 -11.53
N ARG A 258 23.50 -4.89 -12.55
CA ARG A 258 22.17 -4.37 -12.87
C ARG A 258 21.11 -4.75 -11.85
N ASP A 259 21.12 -6.01 -11.39
CA ASP A 259 20.14 -6.54 -10.44
C ASP A 259 20.04 -5.68 -9.16
N PRO A 260 21.13 -5.45 -8.39
CA PRO A 260 21.05 -4.63 -7.18
C PRO A 260 20.72 -3.16 -7.48
N ALA A 261 21.12 -2.61 -8.63
CA ALA A 261 20.78 -1.24 -9.02
C ALA A 261 19.29 -1.05 -9.34
N LEU A 262 18.66 -1.98 -10.09
CA LEU A 262 17.22 -1.94 -10.35
C LEU A 262 16.39 -2.15 -9.07
N LYS A 263 16.84 -3.05 -8.19
CA LYS A 263 16.24 -3.26 -6.88
C LYS A 263 16.26 -1.98 -6.04
N LEU A 264 17.40 -1.30 -5.95
CA LEU A 264 17.48 -0.02 -5.23
C LEU A 264 16.61 1.06 -5.88
N ALA A 265 16.62 1.18 -7.21
CA ALA A 265 15.77 2.13 -7.93
C ALA A 265 14.27 1.92 -7.66
N SER A 266 13.84 0.66 -7.53
CA SER A 266 12.44 0.33 -7.18
C SER A 266 12.06 0.80 -5.78
N VAL A 267 12.96 0.67 -4.80
CA VAL A 267 12.74 1.14 -3.43
C VAL A 267 12.71 2.66 -3.36
N MET A 268 13.56 3.34 -4.13
CA MET A 268 13.53 4.80 -4.24
C MET A 268 12.21 5.32 -4.83
N LEU A 269 11.72 4.67 -5.90
CA LEU A 269 10.42 5.00 -6.49
C LEU A 269 9.25 4.75 -5.51
N ASP A 270 9.27 3.63 -4.78
CA ASP A 270 8.24 3.29 -3.80
C ASP A 270 8.25 4.25 -2.59
N LEU A 271 9.41 4.78 -2.20
CA LEU A 271 9.54 5.69 -1.07
C LEU A 271 9.30 7.17 -1.44
N LEU A 272 9.79 7.63 -2.59
CA LEU A 272 9.83 9.06 -2.96
C LEU A 272 8.96 9.42 -4.17
N GLY A 273 8.29 8.44 -4.80
CA GLY A 273 7.47 8.66 -5.99
C GLY A 273 8.28 8.81 -7.28
N ALA A 274 7.57 8.98 -8.40
CA ALA A 274 8.17 9.09 -9.72
C ALA A 274 8.91 10.41 -9.92
N GLU A 275 8.53 11.46 -9.21
CA GLU A 275 9.12 12.80 -9.25
C GLU A 275 10.60 12.77 -8.89
N TRP A 276 11.02 11.85 -8.02
CA TRP A 276 12.43 11.64 -7.69
C TRP A 276 13.29 11.31 -8.92
N THR A 277 12.73 10.65 -9.94
CA THR A 277 13.48 10.36 -11.17
C THR A 277 13.76 11.60 -12.01
N LEU A 278 13.04 12.71 -11.76
CA LEU A 278 13.08 13.95 -12.52
C LEU A 278 14.02 15.01 -11.92
N LEU A 279 14.88 14.64 -10.96
CA LEU A 279 15.78 15.57 -10.27
C LEU A 279 16.81 16.25 -11.20
N ASP A 280 17.12 15.65 -12.35
CA ASP A 280 17.96 16.29 -13.37
C ASP A 280 17.19 17.43 -14.05
N LYS A 281 17.57 18.69 -13.72
CA LYS A 281 16.91 19.88 -14.26
C LYS A 281 17.15 20.09 -15.75
N GLU A 282 18.24 19.57 -16.31
CA GLU A 282 18.57 19.72 -17.73
C GLU A 282 17.85 18.67 -18.58
N LYS A 283 17.74 17.45 -18.05
CA LYS A 283 17.17 16.29 -18.76
C LYS A 283 16.22 15.48 -17.88
N PRO A 284 15.12 16.08 -17.38
CA PRO A 284 14.29 15.48 -16.33
C PRO A 284 13.71 14.12 -16.72
N LYS A 285 13.37 13.93 -17.99
CA LYS A 285 12.68 12.72 -18.47
C LYS A 285 13.61 11.52 -18.65
N VAL A 286 14.90 11.74 -18.84
CA VAL A 286 15.83 10.71 -19.35
C VAL A 286 15.93 9.52 -18.40
N PHE A 287 16.07 9.78 -17.10
CA PHE A 287 16.23 8.70 -16.12
C PHE A 287 14.94 7.89 -15.92
N LEU A 288 13.77 8.55 -15.88
CA LEU A 288 12.47 7.86 -15.82
C LEU A 288 12.28 6.93 -17.03
N LEU A 289 12.50 7.44 -18.24
CA LEU A 289 12.34 6.67 -19.48
C LEU A 289 13.31 5.48 -19.54
N LEU A 290 14.55 5.68 -19.09
CA LEU A 290 15.55 4.64 -18.97
C LEU A 290 15.10 3.53 -18.01
N LEU A 291 14.61 3.89 -16.82
CA LEU A 291 14.13 2.91 -15.83
C LEU A 291 12.98 2.07 -16.37
N ILE A 292 11.99 2.68 -17.03
CA ILE A 292 10.86 1.95 -17.64
C ILE A 292 11.38 0.98 -18.69
N GLN A 293 12.31 1.43 -19.54
CA GLN A 293 12.88 0.59 -20.59
C GLN A 293 13.64 -0.61 -19.99
N LEU A 294 14.53 -0.37 -19.04
CA LEU A 294 15.33 -1.42 -18.40
C LEU A 294 14.46 -2.41 -17.62
N ALA A 295 13.50 -1.92 -16.82
CA ALA A 295 12.59 -2.77 -16.06
C ALA A 295 11.74 -3.65 -16.98
N SER A 296 11.20 -3.09 -18.06
CA SER A 296 10.41 -3.85 -19.03
C SER A 296 11.23 -4.90 -19.76
N ILE A 297 12.47 -4.59 -20.16
CA ILE A 297 13.39 -5.56 -20.77
C ILE A 297 13.69 -6.68 -19.78
N GLU A 298 13.97 -6.35 -18.52
CA GLU A 298 14.29 -7.34 -17.49
C GLU A 298 13.09 -8.26 -17.19
N VAL A 299 11.87 -7.71 -17.09
CA VAL A 299 10.64 -8.51 -16.98
C VAL A 299 10.55 -9.52 -18.11
N ARG A 300 10.73 -9.10 -19.37
CA ARG A 300 10.71 -10.01 -20.51
C ARG A 300 11.80 -11.07 -20.41
N MET A 301 13.04 -10.66 -20.14
CA MET A 301 14.17 -11.57 -20.02
C MET A 301 13.96 -12.61 -18.92
N GLN A 302 13.27 -12.27 -17.83
CA GLN A 302 13.01 -13.19 -16.74
C GLN A 302 11.75 -14.03 -16.91
N VAL A 303 10.72 -13.53 -17.59
CA VAL A 303 9.40 -14.18 -17.64
C VAL A 303 9.11 -14.88 -18.98
N GLU A 304 9.52 -14.28 -20.11
CA GLU A 304 9.11 -14.72 -21.44
C GLU A 304 9.55 -16.17 -21.72
N GLY A 305 8.56 -17.06 -21.94
CA GLY A 305 8.79 -18.48 -22.26
C GLY A 305 9.32 -19.35 -21.12
N LYS A 306 9.43 -18.84 -19.89
CA LYS A 306 9.96 -19.61 -18.74
C LYS A 306 8.87 -20.22 -17.88
N GLN A 307 9.20 -21.31 -17.18
CA GLN A 307 8.31 -21.92 -16.20
C GLN A 307 8.32 -21.13 -14.88
N LEU A 308 7.18 -21.13 -14.17
CA LEU A 308 7.02 -20.42 -12.89
C LEU A 308 8.16 -20.70 -11.91
N LYS A 309 8.52 -21.98 -11.71
CA LYS A 309 9.62 -22.39 -10.82
C LYS A 309 10.97 -21.76 -11.17
N THR A 310 11.27 -21.59 -12.46
CA THR A 310 12.50 -20.93 -12.92
C THR A 310 12.44 -19.43 -12.67
N ILE A 311 11.27 -18.82 -12.84
CA ILE A 311 11.05 -17.39 -12.59
C ILE A 311 11.23 -17.08 -11.10
N MET A 312 10.77 -17.97 -10.22
CA MET A 312 10.88 -17.79 -8.77
C MET A 312 12.31 -17.57 -8.27
N ALA A 313 13.33 -18.08 -8.98
CA ALA A 313 14.74 -17.83 -8.66
C ALA A 313 15.15 -16.35 -8.78
N ASN A 314 14.39 -15.53 -9.51
CA ASN A 314 14.60 -14.08 -9.65
C ASN A 314 13.33 -13.29 -9.30
N ALA A 315 12.43 -13.84 -8.47
CA ALA A 315 11.16 -13.20 -8.13
C ALA A 315 11.33 -11.79 -7.55
N ASP A 316 12.34 -11.58 -6.70
CA ASP A 316 12.62 -10.28 -6.07
C ASP A 316 12.98 -9.21 -7.11
N LEU A 317 13.79 -9.56 -8.12
CA LEU A 317 14.14 -8.66 -9.22
C LEU A 317 12.91 -8.35 -10.07
N VAL A 318 12.14 -9.38 -10.45
CA VAL A 318 10.94 -9.19 -11.29
C VAL A 318 9.91 -8.32 -10.58
N THR A 319 9.71 -8.53 -9.27
CA THR A 319 8.80 -7.71 -8.45
C THR A 319 9.31 -6.28 -8.33
N SER A 320 10.62 -6.07 -8.17
CA SER A 320 11.23 -4.73 -8.20
C SER A 320 10.96 -4.03 -9.53
N CYS A 321 11.07 -4.73 -10.65
CA CYS A 321 10.72 -4.18 -11.96
C CYS A 321 9.23 -3.89 -12.11
N PHE A 322 8.34 -4.69 -11.50
CA PHE A 322 6.91 -4.40 -11.47
C PHE A 322 6.60 -3.10 -10.72
N ILE A 323 7.24 -2.86 -9.58
CA ILE A 323 7.11 -1.60 -8.82
C ILE A 323 7.53 -0.41 -9.69
N ILE A 324 8.69 -0.49 -10.37
CA ILE A 324 9.16 0.55 -11.28
C ILE A 324 8.12 0.86 -12.35
N ILE A 325 7.59 -0.18 -13.01
CA ILE A 325 6.61 -0.04 -14.10
C ILE A 325 5.29 0.52 -13.57
N GLU A 326 4.76 0.00 -12.46
CA GLU A 326 3.48 0.42 -11.87
C GLU A 326 3.49 1.90 -11.50
N ILE A 327 4.50 2.34 -10.73
CA ILE A 327 4.63 3.75 -10.31
C ILE A 327 4.82 4.66 -11.52
N SER A 328 5.65 4.25 -12.48
CA SER A 328 5.89 5.05 -13.69
C SER A 328 4.66 5.17 -14.59
N LEU A 329 3.86 4.10 -14.73
CA LEU A 329 2.61 4.13 -15.49
C LEU A 329 1.58 5.07 -14.86
N GLY A 330 1.44 5.02 -13.53
CA GLY A 330 0.57 5.94 -12.80
C GLY A 330 0.99 7.40 -12.97
N TYR A 331 2.30 7.67 -13.04
CA TYR A 331 2.80 9.03 -13.20
C TYR A 331 2.64 9.58 -14.62
N ILE A 332 3.01 8.81 -15.64
CA ILE A 332 2.98 9.26 -17.05
C ILE A 332 1.56 9.56 -17.55
N THR A 333 0.55 8.95 -16.94
CA THR A 333 -0.86 9.12 -17.32
C THR A 333 -1.55 10.32 -16.67
N ASN A 334 -0.89 11.03 -15.74
CA ASN A 334 -1.45 12.19 -15.04
C ASN A 334 -1.21 13.53 -15.77
N ASP A 335 -0.86 13.52 -17.06
CA ASP A 335 -0.54 14.69 -17.90
C ASP A 335 0.52 15.66 -17.33
N GLN A 336 1.27 15.23 -16.30
CA GLN A 336 2.37 16.02 -15.70
C GLN A 336 3.65 15.99 -16.55
N LEU A 337 3.77 15.01 -17.45
CA LEU A 337 4.97 14.77 -18.24
C LEU A 337 4.67 14.96 -19.73
N ASP A 338 5.19 16.03 -20.31
CA ASP A 338 5.13 16.23 -21.76
C ASP A 338 6.03 15.19 -22.43
N LEU A 339 5.51 14.34 -23.31
CA LEU A 339 6.30 13.33 -24.03
C LEU A 339 6.11 13.52 -25.53
N ASP A 340 7.22 13.53 -26.27
CA ASP A 340 7.16 13.61 -27.72
C ASP A 340 6.63 12.29 -28.33
N GLN A 341 6.27 12.33 -29.61
CA GLN A 341 5.67 11.18 -30.28
C GLN A 341 6.61 9.96 -30.34
N LYS A 342 7.93 10.17 -30.44
CA LYS A 342 8.92 9.09 -30.48
C LYS A 342 9.08 8.46 -29.10
N GLU A 343 9.14 9.28 -28.05
CA GLU A 343 9.18 8.85 -26.65
C GLU A 343 7.95 8.01 -26.31
N LYS A 344 6.74 8.51 -26.64
CA LYS A 344 5.47 7.78 -26.48
C LYS A 344 5.49 6.43 -27.20
N GLN A 345 5.93 6.40 -28.46
CA GLN A 345 5.98 5.17 -29.25
C GLN A 345 7.00 4.16 -28.69
N SER A 346 8.16 4.63 -28.23
CA SER A 346 9.21 3.80 -27.65
C SER A 346 8.75 3.15 -26.34
N LEU A 347 8.19 3.96 -25.43
CA LEU A 347 7.60 3.48 -24.18
C LEU A 347 6.52 2.44 -24.42
N TYR A 348 5.56 2.76 -25.29
CA TYR A 348 4.46 1.85 -25.62
C TYR A 348 4.97 0.50 -26.15
N THR A 349 5.97 0.51 -27.03
CA THR A 349 6.53 -0.71 -27.63
C THR A 349 7.17 -1.60 -26.57
N VAL A 350 7.96 -1.00 -25.67
CA VAL A 350 8.70 -1.74 -24.65
C VAL A 350 7.77 -2.27 -23.56
N LEU A 351 6.81 -1.46 -23.09
CA LEU A 351 5.79 -1.86 -22.13
C LEU A 351 4.90 -2.98 -22.69
N LYS A 352 4.41 -2.84 -23.93
CA LYS A 352 3.61 -3.88 -24.60
C LYS A 352 4.35 -5.22 -24.64
N GLY A 353 5.66 -5.20 -24.87
CA GLY A 353 6.48 -6.41 -24.83
C GLY A 353 6.53 -7.05 -23.42
N ALA A 354 6.69 -6.25 -22.37
CA ALA A 354 6.68 -6.73 -20.99
C ALA A 354 5.32 -7.32 -20.59
N PHE A 355 4.23 -6.63 -20.93
CA PHE A 355 2.88 -7.11 -20.63
C PHE A 355 2.47 -8.34 -21.46
N ALA A 356 2.99 -8.50 -22.68
CA ALA A 356 2.85 -9.75 -23.42
C ALA A 356 3.48 -10.95 -22.67
N ALA A 357 4.66 -10.76 -22.08
CA ALA A 357 5.31 -11.80 -21.27
C ALA A 357 4.51 -12.10 -19.99
N ILE A 358 3.99 -11.06 -19.30
CA ILE A 358 3.14 -11.20 -18.11
C ILE A 358 1.84 -11.97 -18.43
N ILE A 359 1.15 -11.62 -19.53
CA ILE A 359 -0.06 -12.31 -19.99
C ILE A 359 0.28 -13.76 -20.36
N GLY A 360 1.44 -13.99 -21.00
CA GLY A 360 1.94 -15.34 -21.31
C GLY A 360 2.13 -16.19 -20.05
N LEU A 361 2.72 -15.62 -18.99
CA LEU A 361 2.87 -16.29 -17.70
C LEU A 361 1.51 -16.63 -17.08
N LEU A 362 0.59 -15.67 -16.98
CA LEU A 362 -0.74 -15.91 -16.41
C LEU A 362 -1.53 -16.93 -17.24
N THR A 363 -1.37 -16.93 -18.56
CA THR A 363 -1.96 -17.95 -19.45
C THR A 363 -1.41 -19.34 -19.13
N ALA A 364 -0.10 -19.48 -18.93
CA ALA A 364 0.51 -20.75 -18.55
C ALA A 364 0.02 -21.22 -17.16
N VAL A 365 0.02 -20.31 -16.19
CA VAL A 365 -0.40 -20.58 -14.80
C VAL A 365 -1.88 -20.94 -14.71
N SER A 366 -2.76 -20.31 -15.50
CA SER A 366 -4.20 -20.62 -15.53
C SER A 366 -4.52 -22.06 -15.94
N LYS A 367 -3.57 -22.76 -16.57
CA LYS A 367 -3.67 -24.15 -17.01
C LYS A 367 -2.99 -25.13 -16.04
N MET A 368 -2.30 -24.63 -15.03
CA MET A 368 -1.66 -25.45 -14.02
C MET A 368 -2.69 -25.99 -13.02
N LYS A 369 -2.30 -27.01 -12.27
CA LYS A 369 -3.02 -27.36 -11.03
C LYS A 369 -2.91 -26.21 -10.05
N GLU A 370 -3.82 -26.18 -9.08
CA GLU A 370 -3.81 -25.18 -8.01
C GLU A 370 -2.41 -25.04 -7.39
N ILE A 371 -1.90 -23.82 -7.38
CA ILE A 371 -0.63 -23.47 -6.76
C ILE A 371 -0.80 -23.66 -5.25
N THR A 372 0.10 -24.37 -4.59
CA THR A 372 0.04 -24.62 -3.14
C THR A 372 1.11 -23.85 -2.38
N ASP A 373 2.21 -23.49 -3.04
CA ASP A 373 3.29 -22.70 -2.44
C ASP A 373 2.85 -21.24 -2.22
N VAL A 374 3.00 -20.75 -1.00
CA VAL A 374 2.55 -19.40 -0.60
C VAL A 374 3.38 -18.32 -1.31
N LYS A 375 4.69 -18.53 -1.51
CA LYS A 375 5.54 -17.54 -2.18
C LYS A 375 5.18 -17.43 -3.65
N GLU A 376 4.90 -18.55 -4.31
CA GLU A 376 4.37 -18.56 -5.68
C GLU A 376 3.02 -17.84 -5.75
N LYS A 377 2.09 -18.06 -4.81
CA LYS A 377 0.80 -17.34 -4.77
C LYS A 377 0.99 -15.82 -4.63
N ILE A 378 1.85 -15.37 -3.71
CA ILE A 378 2.16 -13.95 -3.53
C ILE A 378 2.78 -13.36 -4.81
N PHE A 379 3.69 -14.08 -5.46
CA PHE A 379 4.27 -13.64 -6.72
C PHE A 379 3.21 -13.50 -7.81
N ILE A 380 2.28 -14.45 -7.95
CA ILE A 380 1.16 -14.32 -8.89
C ILE A 380 0.27 -13.12 -8.55
N CYS A 381 0.09 -12.79 -7.27
CA CYS A 381 -0.62 -11.56 -6.88
C CYS A 381 0.10 -10.31 -7.40
N ALA A 382 1.43 -10.26 -7.30
CA ALA A 382 2.23 -9.16 -7.87
C ALA A 382 2.10 -9.08 -9.41
N VAL A 383 2.06 -10.23 -10.09
CA VAL A 383 1.84 -10.30 -11.56
C VAL A 383 0.46 -9.77 -11.94
N VAL A 384 -0.59 -10.14 -11.19
CA VAL A 384 -1.96 -9.63 -11.43
C VAL A 384 -2.05 -8.14 -11.13
N ARG A 385 -1.40 -7.66 -10.06
CA ARG A 385 -1.37 -6.25 -9.68
C ARG A 385 -0.77 -5.36 -10.78
N VAL A 386 0.41 -5.71 -11.29
CA VAL A 386 1.05 -4.91 -12.35
C VAL A 386 0.23 -4.95 -13.65
N LEU A 387 -0.41 -6.09 -13.96
CA LEU A 387 -1.32 -6.19 -15.10
C LEU A 387 -2.56 -5.30 -14.91
N ALA A 388 -3.12 -5.23 -13.71
CA ALA A 388 -4.24 -4.35 -13.40
C ALA A 388 -3.87 -2.87 -13.63
N ALA A 389 -2.67 -2.45 -13.22
CA ALA A 389 -2.16 -1.10 -13.46
C ALA A 389 -2.05 -0.77 -14.97
N TRP A 390 -1.65 -1.74 -15.80
CA TRP A 390 -1.64 -1.57 -17.25
C TRP A 390 -3.03 -1.50 -17.86
N LEU A 391 -3.92 -2.43 -17.48
CA LEU A 391 -5.28 -2.47 -18.01
C LEU A 391 -6.14 -1.28 -17.57
N ALA A 392 -5.76 -0.59 -16.48
CA ALA A 392 -6.37 0.68 -16.10
C ALA A 392 -6.07 1.81 -17.11
N GLN A 393 -5.09 1.64 -17.99
CA GLN A 393 -4.64 2.67 -18.94
C GLN A 393 -4.76 2.23 -20.40
N GLU A 394 -4.60 0.93 -20.68
CA GLU A 394 -4.54 0.39 -22.04
C GLU A 394 -5.24 -0.98 -22.10
N THR A 395 -6.52 -0.98 -22.49
CA THR A 395 -7.31 -2.21 -22.71
C THR A 395 -7.36 -2.66 -24.17
N THR A 396 -6.89 -1.83 -25.11
CA THR A 396 -6.94 -2.13 -26.54
C THR A 396 -5.79 -3.02 -27.01
N ALA A 397 -4.62 -2.91 -26.38
CA ALA A 397 -3.51 -3.81 -26.66
C ALA A 397 -3.85 -5.25 -26.25
N MET A 398 -3.58 -6.21 -27.14
CA MET A 398 -3.64 -7.65 -26.83
C MET A 398 -5.02 -8.15 -26.33
N ARG A 399 -6.12 -7.45 -26.66
CA ARG A 399 -7.50 -7.77 -26.22
C ARG A 399 -7.81 -9.26 -26.14
N SER A 400 -7.62 -10.01 -27.23
CA SER A 400 -7.93 -11.45 -27.26
C SER A 400 -7.16 -12.26 -26.22
N GLN A 401 -5.91 -11.88 -25.93
CA GLN A 401 -5.08 -12.53 -24.92
C GLN A 401 -5.50 -12.12 -23.51
N VAL A 402 -5.85 -10.84 -23.32
CA VAL A 402 -6.43 -10.32 -22.07
C VAL A 402 -7.73 -11.06 -21.74
N TYR A 403 -8.65 -11.19 -22.70
CA TYR A 403 -9.92 -11.90 -22.50
C TYR A 403 -9.70 -13.38 -22.17
N ALA A 404 -8.71 -14.03 -22.79
CA ALA A 404 -8.40 -15.42 -22.52
C ALA A 404 -7.94 -15.65 -21.06
N VAL A 405 -7.25 -14.68 -20.46
CA VAL A 405 -6.71 -14.79 -19.09
C VAL A 405 -7.60 -14.13 -18.02
N LEU A 406 -8.53 -13.27 -18.43
CA LEU A 406 -9.42 -12.52 -17.55
C LEU A 406 -10.15 -13.41 -16.52
N PRO A 407 -10.73 -14.59 -16.85
CA PRO A 407 -11.37 -15.43 -15.84
C PRO A 407 -10.43 -15.84 -14.69
N TYR A 408 -9.16 -16.13 -15.00
CA TYR A 408 -8.16 -16.47 -13.99
C TYR A 408 -7.78 -15.25 -13.14
N VAL A 409 -7.61 -14.08 -13.78
CA VAL A 409 -7.36 -12.82 -13.10
C VAL A 409 -8.48 -12.49 -12.11
N LEU A 410 -9.74 -12.62 -12.51
CA LEU A 410 -10.91 -12.42 -11.64
C LEU A 410 -10.92 -13.40 -10.47
N THR A 411 -10.59 -14.67 -10.71
CA THR A 411 -10.52 -15.68 -9.64
C THR A 411 -9.52 -15.26 -8.57
N VAL A 412 -8.28 -14.94 -8.96
CA VAL A 412 -7.23 -14.50 -8.02
C VAL A 412 -7.61 -13.21 -7.30
N ALA A 413 -8.23 -12.26 -8.02
CA ALA A 413 -8.68 -11.00 -7.43
C ALA A 413 -9.80 -11.19 -6.40
N ASN A 414 -10.77 -12.04 -6.71
CA ASN A 414 -11.90 -12.33 -5.83
C ASN A 414 -11.45 -13.13 -4.59
N ASP A 415 -10.57 -14.12 -4.75
CA ASP A 415 -10.04 -14.92 -3.66
C ASP A 415 -9.28 -14.06 -2.63
N THR A 416 -8.43 -13.15 -3.12
CA THR A 416 -7.69 -12.21 -2.26
C THR A 416 -8.63 -11.21 -1.56
N PHE A 417 -9.65 -10.69 -2.26
CA PHE A 417 -10.69 -9.88 -1.65
C PHE A 417 -11.41 -10.61 -0.51
N TYR A 418 -11.84 -11.85 -0.71
CA TYR A 418 -12.51 -12.63 0.33
C TYR A 418 -11.59 -12.93 1.52
N ALA A 419 -10.33 -13.28 1.27
CA ALA A 419 -9.34 -13.50 2.32
C ALA A 419 -9.13 -12.22 3.16
N HIS A 420 -8.94 -11.08 2.49
CA HIS A 420 -8.77 -9.77 3.12
C HIS A 420 -10.00 -9.35 3.93
N ARG A 421 -11.19 -9.39 3.33
CA ARG A 421 -12.46 -9.07 3.98
C ARG A 421 -12.70 -9.95 5.22
N ASN A 422 -12.54 -11.26 5.09
CA ASN A 422 -12.82 -12.20 6.18
C ASN A 422 -11.87 -11.98 7.36
N ARG A 423 -10.59 -11.68 7.09
CA ARG A 423 -9.64 -11.29 8.14
C ARG A 423 -10.09 -10.03 8.85
N LYS A 424 -10.35 -8.93 8.11
CA LYS A 424 -10.76 -7.65 8.71
C LYS A 424 -12.05 -7.76 9.53
N LEU A 425 -13.02 -8.55 9.07
CA LEU A 425 -14.24 -8.81 9.82
C LEU A 425 -13.98 -9.61 11.10
N SER A 426 -13.08 -10.60 11.06
CA SER A 426 -12.67 -11.38 12.23
C SER A 426 -11.93 -10.52 13.25
N GLU A 427 -11.01 -9.66 12.81
CA GLU A 427 -10.30 -8.70 13.65
C GLU A 427 -11.27 -7.75 14.36
N LYS A 428 -12.23 -7.18 13.62
CA LYS A 428 -13.27 -6.30 14.17
C LYS A 428 -14.18 -7.04 15.16
N ALA A 429 -14.54 -8.29 14.89
CA ALA A 429 -15.33 -9.10 15.79
C ALA A 429 -14.58 -9.40 17.11
N LYS A 430 -13.29 -9.73 17.01
CA LYS A 430 -12.41 -9.95 18.19
C LYS A 430 -12.22 -8.68 19.00
N ALA A 431 -12.01 -7.52 18.35
CA ALA A 431 -11.92 -6.23 19.04
C ALA A 431 -13.21 -5.90 19.80
N ASN A 432 -14.37 -6.10 19.17
CA ASN A 432 -15.67 -5.90 19.80
C ASN A 432 -15.95 -6.88 20.95
N ALA A 433 -15.41 -8.11 20.90
CA ALA A 433 -15.51 -9.08 21.98
C ALA A 433 -14.62 -8.69 23.18
N LYS A 434 -13.39 -8.22 22.94
CA LYS A 434 -12.49 -7.73 23.99
C LYS A 434 -13.07 -6.54 24.74
N ILE A 435 -13.78 -5.64 24.07
CA ILE A 435 -14.48 -4.50 24.71
C ILE A 435 -15.61 -4.96 25.66
N LYS A 436 -16.16 -6.17 25.47
CA LYS A 436 -17.26 -6.71 26.29
C LYS A 436 -16.79 -7.61 27.44
N SER A 437 -15.53 -8.02 27.48
CA SER A 437 -14.95 -8.87 28.52
C SER A 437 -13.89 -8.07 29.29
N ASP A 438 -14.21 -7.65 30.52
CA ASP A 438 -13.37 -6.86 31.42
C ASP A 438 -12.10 -7.58 31.95
N GLU A 439 -11.64 -8.66 31.32
CA GLU A 439 -10.47 -9.41 31.78
C GLU A 439 -9.41 -9.51 30.68
N ALA A 440 -8.45 -8.57 30.77
CA ALA A 440 -7.22 -8.62 30.02
C ALA A 440 -6.29 -9.70 30.58
N THR A 441 -6.20 -10.83 29.90
CA THR A 441 -4.93 -11.58 29.81
C THR A 441 -4.52 -11.61 28.34
N SER A 442 -3.70 -10.63 27.94
CA SER A 442 -3.04 -10.63 26.64
C SER A 442 -1.86 -11.60 26.69
N SER A 443 -2.11 -12.89 26.45
CA SER A 443 -1.05 -13.76 25.96
C SER A 443 -0.69 -13.27 24.55
N GLY A 444 0.48 -12.63 24.44
CA GLY A 444 1.05 -12.09 23.19
C GLY A 444 1.47 -13.17 22.21
N GLU A 445 0.55 -14.05 21.83
CA GLU A 445 0.76 -14.91 20.67
C GLU A 445 0.56 -14.06 19.42
N LEU A 446 1.66 -13.84 18.68
CA LEU A 446 1.66 -13.29 17.32
C LEU A 446 0.68 -14.11 16.47
N VAL A 447 -0.48 -13.53 16.16
CA VAL A 447 -1.45 -14.18 15.26
C VAL A 447 -0.81 -14.22 13.88
N THR A 448 -0.29 -15.37 13.48
CA THR A 448 0.23 -15.60 12.13
C THR A 448 -0.95 -15.66 11.17
N HIS A 449 -1.23 -14.55 10.49
CA HIS A 449 -2.24 -14.49 9.44
C HIS A 449 -1.72 -15.09 8.12
N ASP A 450 -2.65 -15.58 7.28
CA ASP A 450 -2.34 -15.94 5.90
C ASP A 450 -1.84 -14.69 5.16
N PRO A 451 -0.61 -14.66 4.62
CA PRO A 451 -0.06 -13.50 3.91
C PRO A 451 -0.96 -12.98 2.78
N LEU A 452 -1.77 -13.85 2.16
CA LEU A 452 -2.69 -13.44 1.09
C LEU A 452 -3.84 -12.55 1.59
N SER A 453 -4.19 -12.66 2.87
CA SER A 453 -5.23 -11.83 3.49
C SER A 453 -4.81 -10.39 3.79
N GLU A 454 -3.56 -10.03 3.49
CA GLU A 454 -3.06 -8.66 3.47
C GLU A 454 -3.24 -7.98 2.10
N ILE A 455 -3.63 -8.73 1.07
CA ILE A 455 -3.71 -8.26 -0.31
C ILE A 455 -5.18 -8.18 -0.74
N ASP A 456 -5.60 -7.04 -1.29
CA ASP A 456 -6.91 -6.87 -1.94
C ASP A 456 -6.71 -6.48 -3.40
N LEU A 457 -6.54 -7.48 -4.27
CA LEU A 457 -6.31 -7.24 -5.69
C LEU A 457 -7.57 -6.80 -6.42
N LEU A 458 -8.76 -7.19 -5.93
CA LEU A 458 -10.02 -6.76 -6.54
C LEU A 458 -10.08 -5.23 -6.54
N ARG A 459 -9.74 -4.58 -5.42
CA ARG A 459 -9.69 -3.13 -5.31
C ARG A 459 -8.75 -2.50 -6.34
N LEU A 460 -7.57 -3.08 -6.55
CA LEU A 460 -6.59 -2.61 -7.53
C LEU A 460 -7.04 -2.85 -8.98
N LEU A 461 -7.90 -3.85 -9.22
CA LEU A 461 -8.43 -4.20 -10.54
C LEU A 461 -9.64 -3.33 -10.93
N LEU A 462 -10.32 -2.66 -9.98
CA LEU A 462 -11.53 -1.87 -10.26
C LEU A 462 -11.40 -0.85 -11.39
N PRO A 463 -10.30 -0.07 -11.52
CA PRO A 463 -10.14 0.87 -12.64
C PRO A 463 -10.13 0.15 -13.99
N ALA A 464 -9.43 -0.98 -14.11
CA ALA A 464 -9.44 -1.81 -15.32
C ALA A 464 -10.83 -2.38 -15.62
N LEU A 465 -11.58 -2.80 -14.59
CA LEU A 465 -12.95 -3.31 -14.77
C LEU A 465 -13.90 -2.23 -15.30
N CYS A 466 -13.66 -0.94 -15.02
CA CYS A 466 -14.50 0.14 -15.55
C CYS A 466 -14.47 0.15 -17.08
N TYR A 467 -13.29 0.00 -17.68
CA TYR A 467 -13.11 -0.07 -19.14
C TYR A 467 -13.57 -1.42 -19.70
N LEU A 468 -13.19 -2.53 -19.05
CA LEU A 468 -13.56 -3.88 -19.50
C LEU A 468 -15.08 -4.11 -19.48
N ALA A 469 -15.83 -3.46 -18.58
CA ALA A 469 -17.28 -3.54 -18.56
C ALA A 469 -17.93 -2.89 -19.80
N VAL A 470 -17.27 -1.93 -20.44
CA VAL A 470 -17.78 -1.29 -21.67
C VAL A 470 -17.58 -2.21 -22.89
N GLU A 471 -16.50 -2.97 -22.91
CA GLU A 471 -16.17 -3.90 -24.00
C GLU A 471 -17.08 -5.14 -23.98
N GLU A 472 -17.74 -5.45 -25.11
CA GLU A 472 -18.77 -6.49 -25.18
C GLU A 472 -18.27 -7.89 -24.75
N ASP A 473 -17.13 -8.34 -25.28
CA ASP A 473 -16.60 -9.68 -24.99
C ASP A 473 -16.08 -9.80 -23.56
N ALA A 474 -15.41 -8.75 -23.04
CA ALA A 474 -14.96 -8.71 -21.66
C ALA A 474 -16.16 -8.68 -20.69
N ARG A 475 -17.17 -7.86 -20.95
CA ARG A 475 -18.41 -7.81 -20.14
C ARG A 475 -19.12 -9.17 -20.09
N LYS A 476 -19.21 -9.89 -21.21
CA LYS A 476 -19.74 -11.28 -21.22
C LYS A 476 -18.94 -12.20 -20.31
N ILE A 477 -17.62 -12.04 -20.24
CA ILE A 477 -16.78 -12.80 -19.30
C ILE A 477 -17.08 -12.42 -17.85
N LEU A 478 -17.21 -11.11 -17.54
CA LEU A 478 -17.55 -10.64 -16.19
C LEU A 478 -18.85 -11.28 -15.69
N ILE A 479 -19.90 -11.24 -16.52
CA ILE A 479 -21.22 -11.78 -16.19
C ILE A 479 -21.17 -13.31 -16.07
N LYS A 480 -20.48 -14.00 -16.98
CA LYS A 480 -20.29 -15.44 -16.89
C LYS A 480 -19.57 -15.84 -15.61
N HIS A 481 -18.66 -15.00 -15.13
CA HIS A 481 -17.91 -15.19 -13.89
C HIS A 481 -18.65 -14.64 -12.65
N LYS A 482 -19.89 -14.15 -12.80
CA LYS A 482 -20.71 -13.55 -11.72
C LYS A 482 -20.02 -12.39 -11.01
N GLN A 483 -19.23 -11.61 -11.75
CA GLN A 483 -18.44 -10.53 -11.15
C GLN A 483 -19.33 -9.45 -10.52
N GLU A 484 -20.55 -9.25 -11.03
CA GLU A 484 -21.55 -8.35 -10.44
C GLU A 484 -21.97 -8.75 -9.01
N GLU A 485 -22.00 -10.04 -8.70
CA GLU A 485 -22.27 -10.54 -7.34
C GLU A 485 -21.12 -10.14 -6.41
N VAL A 486 -19.87 -10.39 -6.83
CA VAL A 486 -18.67 -10.05 -6.05
C VAL A 486 -18.51 -8.53 -5.87
N LEU A 487 -18.79 -7.75 -6.91
CA LEU A 487 -18.78 -6.29 -6.84
C LEU A 487 -19.81 -5.75 -5.86
N PHE A 488 -21.01 -6.34 -5.81
CA PHE A 488 -22.02 -5.95 -4.81
C PHE A 488 -21.58 -6.30 -3.38
N GLU A 489 -20.93 -7.45 -3.18
CA GLU A 489 -20.34 -7.79 -1.88
C GLU A 489 -19.20 -6.84 -1.48
N CYS A 490 -18.36 -6.44 -2.45
CA CYS A 490 -17.30 -5.44 -2.28
C CYS A 490 -17.87 -4.08 -1.88
N LEU A 491 -18.90 -3.60 -2.60
CA LEU A 491 -19.62 -2.37 -2.26
C LEU A 491 -20.18 -2.42 -0.84
N SER A 492 -20.80 -3.54 -0.47
CA SER A 492 -21.40 -3.76 0.84
C SER A 492 -20.35 -3.78 1.95
N TYR A 493 -19.19 -4.41 1.71
CA TYR A 493 -18.08 -4.44 2.65
C TYR A 493 -17.53 -3.04 2.90
N HIS A 494 -17.17 -2.29 1.85
CA HIS A 494 -16.62 -0.94 1.99
C HIS A 494 -17.62 0.04 2.61
N TRP A 495 -18.92 -0.14 2.38
CA TRP A 495 -19.94 0.63 3.06
C TRP A 495 -19.87 0.49 4.60
N THR A 496 -19.54 -0.69 5.12
CA THR A 496 -19.38 -0.89 6.58
C THR A 496 -18.19 -0.12 7.18
N ILE A 497 -17.26 0.32 6.33
CA ILE A 497 -16.11 1.14 6.70
C ILE A 497 -16.47 2.62 6.58
N VAL A 498 -17.05 3.04 5.45
CA VAL A 498 -17.44 4.44 5.20
C VAL A 498 -18.56 4.91 6.16
N HIS A 499 -19.54 4.04 6.44
CA HIS A 499 -20.65 4.32 7.35
C HIS A 499 -20.32 3.93 8.81
N HIS A 500 -19.05 4.01 9.22
CA HIS A 500 -18.68 3.72 10.59
C HIS A 500 -19.29 4.74 11.57
N LYS A 501 -20.19 4.28 12.45
CA LYS A 501 -20.71 5.07 13.58
C LYS A 501 -19.85 4.76 14.82
N LYS A 502 -19.10 5.74 15.34
CA LYS A 502 -18.38 5.58 16.64
C LYS A 502 -19.41 5.12 17.69
N PRO A 503 -19.14 4.05 18.48
CA PRO A 503 -20.07 3.61 19.51
C PRO A 503 -20.32 4.74 20.51
N PRO A 504 -21.57 4.95 20.98
CA PRO A 504 -21.84 5.98 21.96
C PRO A 504 -21.09 5.69 23.27
N ILE A 505 -20.31 6.65 23.76
CA ILE A 505 -19.57 6.53 25.03
C ILE A 505 -20.57 6.25 26.17
N PRO A 506 -20.42 5.14 26.91
CA PRO A 506 -21.25 4.82 28.06
C PRO A 506 -21.26 5.98 29.05
N LYS A 507 -22.42 6.27 29.66
CA LYS A 507 -22.56 7.43 30.58
C LYS A 507 -21.54 7.42 31.73
N SER A 508 -21.11 6.23 32.17
CA SER A 508 -20.11 6.00 33.20
C SER A 508 -18.69 6.43 32.82
N GLU A 509 -18.36 6.49 31.53
CA GLU A 509 -16.99 6.69 31.02
C GLU A 509 -16.76 8.09 30.45
N ARG A 510 -17.83 8.87 30.26
CA ARG A 510 -17.76 10.24 29.71
C ARG A 510 -16.84 11.17 30.49
N LEU A 511 -16.82 11.05 31.83
CA LEU A 511 -15.96 11.86 32.71
C LEU A 511 -14.48 11.42 32.70
N LYS A 512 -14.20 10.17 32.30
CA LYS A 512 -12.83 9.65 32.15
C LYS A 512 -12.23 10.05 30.79
N ALA A 513 -13.02 9.96 29.72
CA ALA A 513 -12.64 10.42 28.39
C ALA A 513 -12.27 11.92 28.34
N LEU A 514 -12.84 12.73 29.24
CA LEU A 514 -12.50 14.15 29.41
C LEU A 514 -11.12 14.42 30.06
N LYS A 515 -10.47 13.40 30.64
CA LYS A 515 -9.23 13.53 31.41
C LYS A 515 -8.04 12.78 30.82
N GLU A 516 -8.24 11.91 29.84
CA GLU A 516 -7.16 11.20 29.17
C GLU A 516 -6.66 12.06 27.99
N PRO A 517 -5.34 12.32 27.88
CA PRO A 517 -4.79 12.94 26.69
C PRO A 517 -4.93 11.96 25.52
N GLU A 518 -5.38 12.46 24.37
CA GLU A 518 -5.65 11.71 23.15
C GLU A 518 -4.44 10.87 22.73
N LYS A 519 -4.37 9.60 23.14
CA LYS A 519 -3.55 8.57 22.47
C LYS A 519 -4.22 8.06 21.18
N GLU A 520 -5.15 8.84 20.63
CA GLU A 520 -6.05 8.47 19.53
C GLU A 520 -5.50 8.87 18.13
N GLU A 521 -4.42 9.66 18.03
CA GLU A 521 -3.97 10.23 16.75
C GLU A 521 -3.60 9.16 15.69
N ASP A 522 -2.78 8.16 16.02
CA ASP A 522 -2.39 7.11 15.06
C ASP A 522 -3.57 6.20 14.66
N LEU A 523 -4.48 5.92 15.60
CA LEU A 523 -5.64 5.08 15.33
C LEU A 523 -6.66 5.82 14.45
N ASP A 524 -6.90 7.11 14.71
CA ASP A 524 -7.80 7.94 13.91
C ASP A 524 -7.21 8.23 12.51
N LEU A 525 -5.88 8.33 12.35
CA LEU A 525 -5.20 8.44 11.04
C LEU A 525 -5.40 7.18 10.19
N HIS A 526 -5.13 5.99 10.72
CA HIS A 526 -5.35 4.73 9.99
C HIS A 526 -6.82 4.51 9.63
N VAL A 527 -7.74 4.88 10.52
CA VAL A 527 -9.19 4.83 10.25
C VAL A 527 -9.55 5.82 9.13
N SER A 528 -8.97 7.01 9.13
CA SER A 528 -9.18 8.04 8.09
C SER A 528 -8.72 7.55 6.71
N GLU A 529 -7.53 6.96 6.62
CA GLU A 529 -7.00 6.40 5.37
C GLU A 529 -7.86 5.24 4.86
N ALA A 530 -8.24 4.30 5.72
CA ALA A 530 -9.11 3.19 5.36
C ALA A 530 -10.50 3.65 4.85
N ILE A 531 -11.04 4.74 5.41
CA ILE A 531 -12.28 5.36 4.93
C ILE A 531 -12.07 5.98 3.55
N LYS A 532 -10.97 6.72 3.34
CA LYS A 532 -10.63 7.32 2.03
C LYS A 532 -10.53 6.25 0.95
N ASP A 533 -9.75 5.19 1.19
CA ASP A 533 -9.58 4.07 0.28
C ASP A 533 -10.91 3.36 -0.01
N SER A 534 -11.75 3.18 1.02
CA SER A 534 -13.07 2.56 0.85
C SER A 534 -14.02 3.41 0.02
N ARG A 535 -13.97 4.75 0.14
CA ARG A 535 -14.77 5.64 -0.73
C ARG A 535 -14.37 5.49 -2.19
N VAL A 536 -13.07 5.51 -2.48
CA VAL A 536 -12.56 5.34 -3.85
C VAL A 536 -12.99 4.00 -4.42
N ALA A 537 -12.83 2.91 -3.65
CA ALA A 537 -13.27 1.58 -4.07
C ALA A 537 -14.78 1.55 -4.38
N MET A 538 -15.62 2.12 -3.51
CA MET A 538 -17.07 2.19 -3.75
C MET A 538 -17.42 2.99 -5.01
N VAL A 539 -16.75 4.12 -5.26
CA VAL A 539 -16.93 4.94 -6.46
C VAL A 539 -16.60 4.13 -7.71
N SER A 540 -15.45 3.46 -7.75
CA SER A 540 -15.07 2.61 -8.89
C SER A 540 -16.03 1.43 -9.09
N VAL A 541 -16.48 0.77 -8.02
CA VAL A 541 -17.49 -0.30 -8.11
C VAL A 541 -18.80 0.24 -8.72
N CYS A 542 -19.25 1.43 -8.30
CA CYS A 542 -20.44 2.04 -8.87
C CYS A 542 -20.27 2.29 -10.38
N ASN A 543 -19.11 2.76 -10.83
CA ASN A 543 -18.83 2.95 -12.26
C ASN A 543 -18.93 1.65 -13.07
N VAL A 544 -18.32 0.56 -12.58
CA VAL A 544 -18.44 -0.75 -13.22
C VAL A 544 -19.91 -1.19 -13.30
N LEU A 545 -20.65 -1.07 -12.20
CA LEU A 545 -22.06 -1.47 -12.13
C LEU A 545 -22.98 -0.58 -12.98
N MET A 546 -22.68 0.71 -13.12
CA MET A 546 -23.41 1.62 -14.03
C MET A 546 -23.24 1.18 -15.49
N ASN A 547 -22.01 0.85 -15.90
CA ASN A 547 -21.74 0.34 -17.24
C ASN A 547 -22.51 -0.96 -17.53
N ILE A 548 -22.52 -1.91 -16.58
CA ILE A 548 -23.31 -3.15 -16.72
C ILE A 548 -24.81 -2.83 -16.76
N THR A 549 -25.30 -1.93 -15.90
CA THR A 549 -26.71 -1.53 -15.83
C THR A 549 -27.21 -1.00 -17.18
N VAL A 550 -26.41 -0.15 -17.82
CA VAL A 550 -26.76 0.47 -19.10
C VAL A 550 -26.63 -0.52 -20.27
N LEU A 551 -25.56 -1.32 -20.31
CA LEU A 551 -25.25 -2.16 -21.46
C LEU A 551 -25.95 -3.52 -21.43
N GLU A 552 -26.42 -3.98 -20.27
CA GLU A 552 -27.05 -5.30 -20.08
C GLU A 552 -28.45 -5.17 -19.45
N ALA A 553 -29.21 -4.19 -19.94
CA ALA A 553 -30.54 -3.80 -19.46
C ALA A 553 -31.48 -4.99 -19.15
N LYS A 554 -31.56 -5.97 -20.06
CA LYS A 554 -32.42 -7.16 -19.90
C LYS A 554 -32.00 -8.04 -18.72
N LEU A 555 -30.70 -8.26 -18.56
CA LEU A 555 -30.17 -9.04 -17.44
C LEU A 555 -30.44 -8.32 -16.12
N VAL A 556 -30.24 -7.00 -16.10
CA VAL A 556 -30.39 -6.16 -14.92
C VAL A 556 -31.83 -6.05 -14.46
N GLU A 557 -32.79 -6.09 -15.39
CA GLU A 557 -34.23 -6.10 -15.10
C GLU A 557 -34.65 -7.33 -14.29
N GLU A 558 -34.01 -8.47 -14.51
CA GLU A 558 -34.40 -9.76 -13.92
C GLU A 558 -33.50 -10.23 -12.76
N SER A 559 -32.26 -9.74 -12.69
CA SER A 559 -31.24 -10.23 -11.78
C SER A 559 -31.55 -9.95 -10.29
N PRO A 560 -31.53 -10.97 -9.42
CA PRO A 560 -31.66 -10.81 -7.97
C PRO A 560 -30.59 -9.91 -7.35
N THR A 561 -29.38 -9.92 -7.91
CA THR A 561 -28.25 -9.11 -7.45
C THR A 561 -28.54 -7.63 -7.65
N PHE A 562 -28.98 -7.23 -8.84
CA PHE A 562 -29.31 -5.84 -9.13
C PHE A 562 -30.55 -5.34 -8.37
N ILE A 563 -31.51 -6.22 -8.09
CA ILE A 563 -32.65 -5.91 -7.20
C ILE A 563 -32.15 -5.64 -5.77
N SER A 564 -31.20 -6.44 -5.28
CA SER A 564 -30.62 -6.28 -3.95
C SER A 564 -29.75 -5.02 -3.87
N LEU A 565 -29.02 -4.71 -4.93
CA LEU A 565 -28.25 -3.48 -5.08
C LEU A 565 -29.15 -2.24 -5.06
N LEU A 566 -30.27 -2.25 -5.79
CA LEU A 566 -31.21 -1.14 -5.77
C LEU A 566 -31.78 -0.90 -4.36
N LYS A 567 -32.20 -1.97 -3.67
CA LYS A 567 -32.64 -1.90 -2.27
C LYS A 567 -31.54 -1.40 -1.33
N PHE A 568 -30.30 -1.84 -1.56
CA PHE A 568 -29.16 -1.37 -0.80
C PHE A 568 -29.01 0.16 -0.96
N ILE A 569 -29.06 0.68 -2.18
CA ILE A 569 -28.96 2.12 -2.45
C ILE A 569 -30.11 2.88 -1.77
N PHE A 570 -31.35 2.39 -1.87
CA PHE A 570 -32.50 3.05 -1.25
C PHE A 570 -32.36 3.22 0.26
N ASN A 571 -31.80 2.21 0.92
CA ASN A 571 -31.65 2.22 2.37
C ASN A 571 -30.42 3.02 2.84
N ASN A 572 -29.36 3.06 2.02
CA ASN A 572 -28.06 3.53 2.47
C ASN A 572 -27.70 4.95 2.00
N LEU A 573 -28.07 5.35 0.78
CA LEU A 573 -27.80 6.71 0.29
C LEU A 573 -28.39 7.80 1.22
N PRO A 574 -29.64 7.68 1.71
CA PRO A 574 -30.22 8.68 2.62
C PRO A 574 -29.54 8.76 4.00
N GLU A 575 -28.75 7.76 4.37
CA GLU A 575 -28.00 7.70 5.63
C GLU A 575 -26.54 8.17 5.46
N LEU A 576 -26.10 8.42 4.22
CA LEU A 576 -24.76 8.94 3.95
C LEU A 576 -24.70 10.42 4.38
N LYS A 577 -23.70 10.76 5.21
CA LYS A 577 -23.53 12.14 5.67
C LYS A 577 -23.19 13.05 4.49
N GLN A 578 -23.92 14.16 4.34
CA GLN A 578 -23.63 15.21 3.37
C GLN A 578 -22.46 16.06 3.84
N ILE A 579 -21.26 15.57 3.54
CA ILE A 579 -19.98 16.25 3.77
C ILE A 579 -19.19 16.24 2.45
N PRO A 580 -18.28 17.19 2.21
CA PRO A 580 -17.54 17.30 0.95
C PRO A 580 -16.86 15.99 0.52
N GLU A 581 -16.32 15.23 1.47
CA GLU A 581 -15.59 13.98 1.22
C GLU A 581 -16.51 12.87 0.70
N ASN A 582 -17.81 12.94 0.96
CA ASN A 582 -18.79 11.96 0.51
C ASN A 582 -19.50 12.39 -0.78
N LEU A 583 -19.21 13.58 -1.34
CA LEU A 583 -19.98 14.15 -2.44
C LEU A 583 -19.89 13.30 -3.72
N VAL A 584 -18.68 12.85 -4.07
CA VAL A 584 -18.45 11.98 -5.23
C VAL A 584 -19.22 10.66 -5.07
N LEU A 585 -19.15 10.04 -3.88
CA LEU A 585 -19.88 8.81 -3.59
C LEU A 585 -21.41 9.01 -3.61
N HIS A 586 -21.91 10.14 -3.12
CA HIS A 586 -23.33 10.51 -3.23
C HIS A 586 -23.79 10.49 -4.68
N GLY A 587 -23.06 11.20 -5.56
CA GLY A 587 -23.39 11.25 -6.98
C GLY A 587 -23.43 9.85 -7.60
N HIS A 588 -22.44 9.00 -7.31
CA HIS A 588 -22.35 7.65 -7.89
C HIS A 588 -23.49 6.75 -7.45
N LEU A 589 -23.82 6.74 -6.14
CA LEU A 589 -24.96 5.98 -5.61
C LEU A 589 -26.30 6.55 -6.12
N ALA A 590 -26.43 7.87 -6.21
CA ALA A 590 -27.62 8.54 -6.71
C ALA A 590 -27.89 8.13 -8.17
N VAL A 591 -26.91 8.25 -9.06
CA VAL A 591 -27.09 7.96 -10.49
C VAL A 591 -27.23 6.48 -10.76
N LEU A 592 -26.44 5.61 -10.13
CA LEU A 592 -26.61 4.16 -10.22
C LEU A 592 -28.02 3.74 -9.77
N GLY A 593 -28.51 4.32 -8.67
CA GLY A 593 -29.88 4.11 -8.20
C GLY A 593 -30.93 4.53 -9.23
N LEU A 594 -30.74 5.66 -9.93
CA LEU A 594 -31.69 6.16 -10.92
C LEU A 594 -31.74 5.25 -12.14
N LEU A 595 -30.57 4.80 -12.61
CA LEU A 595 -30.45 3.87 -13.74
C LEU A 595 -31.15 2.54 -13.43
N LEU A 596 -30.91 1.99 -12.23
CA LEU A 596 -31.55 0.76 -11.77
C LEU A 596 -33.05 0.94 -11.55
N LEU A 597 -33.48 2.05 -10.95
CA LEU A 597 -34.88 2.38 -10.74
C LEU A 597 -35.64 2.48 -12.07
N LYS A 598 -35.03 3.12 -13.08
CA LYS A 598 -35.57 3.20 -14.44
C LYS A 598 -35.68 1.81 -15.08
N GLN A 599 -34.62 1.00 -15.00
CA GLN A 599 -34.58 -0.33 -15.61
C GLN A 599 -35.56 -1.31 -14.95
N GLN A 600 -35.78 -1.18 -13.64
CA GLN A 600 -36.65 -2.06 -12.85
C GLN A 600 -38.02 -1.44 -12.53
N ALA A 601 -38.44 -0.41 -13.27
CA ALA A 601 -39.65 0.37 -13.01
C ALA A 601 -40.91 -0.50 -12.88
N THR A 602 -41.02 -1.58 -13.66
CA THR A 602 -42.14 -2.53 -13.63
C THR A 602 -42.29 -3.27 -12.29
N ARG A 603 -41.24 -3.30 -11.46
CA ARG A 603 -41.20 -3.96 -10.15
C ARG A 603 -41.46 -3.01 -8.99
N VAL A 604 -41.53 -1.70 -9.27
CA VAL A 604 -41.67 -0.65 -8.26
C VAL A 604 -43.10 -0.56 -7.74
N LYS A 605 -43.26 -0.56 -6.42
CA LYS A 605 -44.55 -0.39 -5.76
C LYS A 605 -44.68 1.05 -5.26
N LYS A 606 -45.85 1.68 -5.51
CA LYS A 606 -46.16 3.06 -5.09
C LYS A 606 -46.04 3.31 -3.57
N ASN A 607 -46.15 2.27 -2.75
CA ASN A 607 -46.19 2.39 -1.29
C ASN A 607 -44.81 2.17 -0.62
N ASP A 608 -43.73 2.11 -1.40
CA ASP A 608 -42.39 1.91 -0.86
C ASP A 608 -41.75 3.26 -0.48
N PHE A 609 -41.84 3.61 0.81
CA PHE A 609 -41.29 4.85 1.36
C PHE A 609 -39.76 4.95 1.23
N SER A 610 -39.04 3.83 1.04
CA SER A 610 -37.59 3.87 0.83
C SER A 610 -37.22 4.60 -0.48
N ILE A 611 -38.08 4.49 -1.50
CA ILE A 611 -37.92 5.18 -2.78
C ILE A 611 -38.01 6.70 -2.57
N CYS A 612 -38.98 7.18 -1.77
CA CYS A 612 -39.14 8.61 -1.51
C CYS A 612 -37.90 9.21 -0.83
N ARG A 613 -37.36 8.54 0.21
CA ARG A 613 -36.14 8.99 0.90
C ARG A 613 -34.94 9.03 -0.04
N TYR A 614 -34.81 8.01 -0.88
CA TYR A 614 -33.77 7.94 -1.90
C TYR A 614 -33.90 9.06 -2.94
N ILE A 615 -35.09 9.26 -3.52
CA ILE A 615 -35.33 10.32 -4.50
C ILE A 615 -35.07 11.68 -3.87
N GLN A 616 -35.41 11.89 -2.60
CA GLN A 616 -35.09 13.14 -1.90
C GLN A 616 -33.57 13.39 -1.82
N ALA A 617 -32.78 12.38 -1.47
CA ALA A 617 -31.33 12.48 -1.43
C ALA A 617 -30.74 12.76 -2.83
N THR A 618 -31.29 12.11 -3.86
CA THR A 618 -30.90 12.32 -5.27
C THR A 618 -31.27 13.71 -5.78
N ILE A 619 -32.49 14.20 -5.49
CA ILE A 619 -32.92 15.56 -5.84
C ILE A 619 -31.97 16.57 -5.20
N ARG A 620 -31.62 16.40 -3.93
CA ARG A 620 -30.69 17.29 -3.25
C ARG A 620 -29.30 17.32 -3.89
N PHE A 621 -28.77 16.14 -4.26
CA PHE A 621 -27.52 16.07 -5.02
C PHE A 621 -27.58 16.82 -6.37
N LEU A 622 -28.68 16.73 -7.10
CA LEU A 622 -28.85 17.41 -8.39
C LEU A 622 -29.14 18.91 -8.24
N TRP A 623 -29.91 19.29 -7.22
CA TRP A 623 -30.30 20.66 -6.92
C TRP A 623 -29.09 21.48 -6.48
N ASP A 624 -28.36 21.02 -5.46
CA ASP A 624 -27.32 21.81 -4.79
C ASP A 624 -26.10 22.13 -5.68
N ALA A 625 -26.02 21.54 -6.89
CA ALA A 625 -24.88 21.70 -7.80
C ALA A 625 -24.76 23.11 -8.43
N TYR A 626 -25.88 23.81 -8.64
CA TYR A 626 -25.91 25.11 -9.30
C TYR A 626 -26.59 26.17 -8.44
N ILE A 627 -25.98 27.35 -8.34
CA ILE A 627 -26.46 28.47 -7.52
C ILE A 627 -26.12 29.82 -8.18
N ILE A 628 -26.85 30.87 -7.82
CA ILE A 628 -26.60 32.25 -8.26
C ILE A 628 -25.90 33.07 -7.15
N ASP A 629 -26.26 32.82 -5.89
CA ASP A 629 -25.84 33.64 -4.74
C ASP A 629 -24.32 33.62 -4.47
N GLU A 630 -23.60 32.63 -5.01
CA GLU A 630 -22.14 32.52 -4.89
C GLU A 630 -21.38 33.14 -6.08
N SER A 631 -22.10 33.70 -7.05
CA SER A 631 -21.51 34.46 -8.15
C SER A 631 -21.25 35.92 -7.74
N ASN A 632 -20.21 36.53 -8.30
CA ASN A 632 -20.02 37.98 -8.20
C ASN A 632 -21.08 38.77 -9.00
N ASP A 633 -21.71 38.13 -9.99
CA ASP A 633 -22.84 38.65 -10.74
C ASP A 633 -24.11 37.86 -10.36
N PRO A 634 -25.10 38.48 -9.67
CA PRO A 634 -26.34 37.82 -9.26
C PRO A 634 -27.28 37.48 -10.43
N THR A 635 -26.81 37.62 -11.66
CA THR A 635 -27.50 37.19 -12.89
C THR A 635 -26.75 36.07 -13.63
N GLU A 636 -25.71 35.50 -13.04
CA GLU A 636 -24.93 34.38 -13.58
C GLU A 636 -25.14 33.12 -12.75
N LEU A 637 -25.33 31.98 -13.43
CA LEU A 637 -25.43 30.66 -12.80
C LEU A 637 -24.05 30.01 -12.72
N VAL A 638 -23.62 29.69 -11.52
CA VAL A 638 -22.32 29.08 -11.26
C VAL A 638 -22.47 27.75 -10.54
N VAL A 639 -21.43 26.91 -10.64
CA VAL A 639 -21.34 25.68 -9.85
C VAL A 639 -21.08 26.07 -8.40
N ALA A 640 -21.85 25.50 -7.47
CA ALA A 640 -21.72 25.77 -6.04
C ALA A 640 -20.31 25.43 -5.54
N MET A 641 -19.79 26.21 -4.59
CA MET A 641 -18.45 26.06 -4.03
C MET A 641 -18.23 24.69 -3.40
N SER A 642 -19.27 24.10 -2.80
CA SER A 642 -19.25 22.74 -2.27
C SER A 642 -19.04 21.66 -3.36
N TYR A 643 -19.39 21.93 -4.61
CA TYR A 643 -19.19 21.05 -5.77
C TYR A 643 -17.93 21.39 -6.55
N LYS A 644 -17.50 22.67 -6.53
CA LYS A 644 -16.46 23.22 -7.40
C LYS A 644 -15.14 22.46 -7.33
N GLU A 645 -14.71 22.03 -6.14
CA GLU A 645 -13.46 21.28 -5.94
C GLU A 645 -13.46 19.87 -6.57
N ARG A 646 -14.65 19.29 -6.78
CA ARG A 646 -14.84 17.93 -7.34
C ARG A 646 -15.64 17.95 -8.65
N TRP A 647 -15.87 19.13 -9.24
CA TRP A 647 -16.79 19.28 -10.35
C TRP A 647 -16.33 18.52 -11.60
N MET A 648 -15.02 18.43 -11.84
CA MET A 648 -14.46 17.67 -12.96
C MET A 648 -14.80 16.17 -12.87
N GLU A 649 -14.93 15.62 -11.66
CA GLU A 649 -15.35 14.23 -11.43
C GLU A 649 -16.89 14.06 -11.46
N LEU A 650 -17.64 15.13 -11.19
CA LEU A 650 -19.09 15.10 -11.00
C LEU A 650 -19.90 15.56 -12.20
N MET A 651 -19.32 16.37 -13.10
CA MET A 651 -20.07 17.06 -14.16
C MET A 651 -20.84 16.08 -15.04
N GLU A 652 -20.17 15.06 -15.59
CA GLU A 652 -20.82 14.06 -16.44
C GLU A 652 -21.88 13.26 -15.67
N LEU A 653 -21.60 12.97 -14.41
CA LEU A 653 -22.50 12.25 -13.52
C LEU A 653 -23.75 13.06 -13.20
N TRP A 654 -23.63 14.38 -13.01
CA TRP A 654 -24.74 15.29 -12.80
C TRP A 654 -25.65 15.33 -14.04
N PHE A 655 -25.07 15.45 -15.24
CA PHE A 655 -25.85 15.44 -16.49
C PHE A 655 -26.56 14.10 -16.69
N LEU A 656 -25.87 12.98 -16.48
CA LEU A 656 -26.48 11.65 -16.54
C LEU A 656 -27.60 11.50 -15.51
N GLY A 657 -27.42 12.05 -14.31
CA GLY A 657 -28.42 12.08 -13.25
C GLY A 657 -29.67 12.86 -13.64
N MET A 658 -29.52 14.08 -14.16
CA MET A 658 -30.64 14.91 -14.66
C MET A 658 -31.42 14.20 -15.76
N GLN A 659 -30.73 13.66 -16.76
CA GLN A 659 -31.34 12.91 -17.87
C GLN A 659 -32.06 11.66 -17.38
N THR A 660 -31.44 10.91 -16.46
CA THR A 660 -32.03 9.66 -15.95
C THR A 660 -33.22 9.95 -15.06
N MET A 661 -33.19 11.01 -14.26
CA MET A 661 -34.33 11.46 -13.44
C MET A 661 -35.53 11.81 -14.32
N ALA A 662 -35.33 12.58 -15.39
CA ALA A 662 -36.38 12.86 -16.38
C ALA A 662 -36.96 11.57 -17.00
N GLY A 663 -36.08 10.60 -17.33
CA GLY A 663 -36.49 9.28 -17.79
C GLY A 663 -37.27 8.46 -16.75
N VAL A 664 -36.90 8.53 -15.47
CA VAL A 664 -37.63 7.86 -14.36
C VAL A 664 -39.04 8.43 -14.24
N LEU A 665 -39.23 9.74 -14.36
CA LEU A 665 -40.55 10.37 -14.28
C LEU A 665 -41.50 9.90 -15.39
N GLN A 666 -40.98 9.53 -16.57
CA GLN A 666 -41.80 8.94 -17.64
C GLN A 666 -42.35 7.56 -17.28
N VAL A 667 -41.51 6.71 -16.67
CA VAL A 667 -41.87 5.31 -16.39
C VAL A 667 -42.48 5.11 -14.99
N ILE A 668 -42.29 6.07 -14.09
CA ILE A 668 -42.82 6.08 -12.72
C ILE A 668 -43.47 7.45 -12.45
N PRO A 669 -44.65 7.75 -13.05
CA PRO A 669 -45.22 9.10 -13.02
C PRO A 669 -45.58 9.62 -11.64
N TRP A 670 -45.89 8.76 -10.67
CA TRP A 670 -46.27 9.20 -9.32
C TRP A 670 -45.13 9.90 -8.56
N LEU A 671 -43.88 9.78 -9.01
CA LEU A 671 -42.75 10.53 -8.46
C LEU A 671 -42.77 12.02 -8.84
N SER A 672 -43.55 12.43 -9.85
CA SER A 672 -43.68 13.84 -10.23
C SER A 672 -44.28 14.68 -9.11
N GLN A 673 -45.30 14.16 -8.42
CA GLN A 673 -45.92 14.81 -7.27
C GLN A 673 -44.88 15.05 -6.16
N PHE A 674 -44.08 14.03 -5.83
CA PHE A 674 -43.01 14.16 -4.84
C PHE A 674 -41.93 15.17 -5.26
N THR A 675 -41.58 15.18 -6.55
CA THR A 675 -40.60 16.13 -7.09
C THR A 675 -41.14 17.57 -7.02
N LEU A 676 -42.42 17.77 -7.31
CA LEU A 676 -43.10 19.06 -7.17
C LEU A 676 -43.17 19.50 -5.70
N GLU A 677 -43.57 18.61 -4.78
CA GLU A 677 -43.65 18.90 -3.34
C GLU A 677 -42.30 19.28 -2.73
N SER A 678 -41.18 18.88 -3.34
CA SER A 678 -39.85 19.29 -2.88
C SER A 678 -39.54 20.78 -3.13
N GLY A 679 -40.29 21.45 -4.03
CA GLY A 679 -40.03 22.83 -4.47
C GLY A 679 -38.93 22.98 -5.52
N TRP A 680 -38.33 21.86 -5.98
CA TRP A 680 -37.20 21.90 -6.90
C TRP A 680 -37.55 22.52 -8.25
N ALA A 681 -38.73 22.20 -8.79
CA ALA A 681 -39.16 22.69 -10.10
C ALA A 681 -39.42 24.20 -10.08
N GLU A 682 -40.01 24.70 -8.98
CA GLU A 682 -40.23 26.12 -8.73
C GLU A 682 -38.92 26.89 -8.62
N GLU A 683 -37.98 26.38 -7.84
CA GLU A 683 -36.69 27.02 -7.65
C GLU A 683 -35.91 27.11 -8.97
N ILE A 684 -35.96 26.08 -9.83
CA ILE A 684 -35.36 26.15 -11.17
C ILE A 684 -35.94 27.33 -11.95
N ILE A 685 -37.27 27.54 -11.96
CA ILE A 685 -37.88 28.67 -12.67
C ILE A 685 -37.46 30.01 -12.05
N GLU A 686 -37.42 30.12 -10.73
CA GLU A 686 -37.02 31.36 -10.04
C GLU A 686 -35.55 31.71 -10.27
N ILE A 687 -34.65 30.73 -10.24
CA ILE A 687 -33.25 30.87 -10.62
C ILE A 687 -33.16 31.34 -12.08
N LEU A 688 -33.77 30.62 -13.01
CA LEU A 688 -33.70 30.95 -14.44
C LEU A 688 -34.29 32.32 -14.77
N LYS A 689 -35.24 32.85 -14.00
CA LYS A 689 -35.77 34.21 -14.17
C LYS A 689 -34.74 35.29 -13.89
N LYS A 690 -33.85 35.07 -12.92
CA LYS A 690 -32.80 36.01 -12.52
C LYS A 690 -31.60 35.99 -13.48
N ILE A 691 -31.39 34.87 -14.17
CA ILE A 691 -30.26 34.69 -15.07
C ILE A 691 -30.38 35.59 -16.31
N LYS A 692 -29.28 36.27 -16.64
CA LYS A 692 -29.17 37.13 -17.83
C LYS A 692 -29.31 36.33 -19.12
N ILE A 693 -30.05 36.88 -20.08
CA ILE A 693 -30.24 36.28 -21.42
C ILE A 693 -28.88 35.97 -22.07
N GLY A 694 -28.73 34.72 -22.52
CA GLY A 694 -27.53 34.25 -23.22
C GLY A 694 -26.36 33.82 -22.33
N SER A 695 -26.46 33.95 -21.00
CA SER A 695 -25.41 33.50 -20.07
C SER A 695 -25.53 32.03 -19.67
N LEU A 696 -26.72 31.42 -19.83
CA LEU A 696 -26.96 30.02 -19.47
C LEU A 696 -26.26 29.06 -20.45
N GLN A 697 -25.43 28.17 -19.91
CA GLN A 697 -24.73 27.17 -20.71
C GLN A 697 -25.71 26.22 -21.45
N PRO A 698 -25.48 25.87 -22.73
CA PRO A 698 -26.42 25.08 -23.52
C PRO A 698 -26.79 23.72 -22.90
N ASN A 699 -25.82 23.00 -22.34
CA ASN A 699 -26.05 21.68 -21.74
C ASN A 699 -26.89 21.78 -20.46
N VAL A 700 -26.64 22.79 -19.63
CA VAL A 700 -27.40 23.06 -18.40
C VAL A 700 -28.82 23.47 -18.73
N LYS A 701 -28.98 24.36 -19.72
CA LYS A 701 -30.30 24.73 -20.25
C LYS A 701 -31.09 23.48 -20.68
N PHE A 702 -30.48 22.62 -21.48
CA PHE A 702 -31.12 21.40 -21.97
C PHE A 702 -31.54 20.49 -20.81
N ALA A 703 -30.66 20.26 -19.83
CA ALA A 703 -30.96 19.42 -18.67
C ALA A 703 -32.17 19.94 -17.86
N PHE A 704 -32.25 21.26 -17.61
CA PHE A 704 -33.39 21.85 -16.92
C PHE A 704 -34.67 21.83 -17.77
N GLU A 705 -34.57 22.18 -19.06
CA GLU A 705 -35.72 22.16 -19.96
C GLU A 705 -36.31 20.74 -20.08
N ASP A 706 -35.45 19.73 -20.23
CA ASP A 706 -35.87 18.33 -20.34
C ASP A 706 -36.56 17.83 -19.06
N LEU A 707 -36.00 18.11 -17.88
CA LEU A 707 -36.62 17.75 -16.60
C LEU A 707 -38.00 18.39 -16.45
N LEU A 708 -38.12 19.70 -16.69
CA LEU A 708 -39.37 20.43 -16.54
C LEU A 708 -40.44 19.95 -17.55
N CYS A 709 -40.04 19.66 -18.79
CA CYS A 709 -40.94 19.07 -19.78
C CYS A 709 -41.52 17.73 -19.30
N HIS A 710 -40.68 16.88 -18.71
CA HIS A 710 -41.11 15.57 -18.20
C HIS A 710 -42.00 15.68 -16.97
N LEU A 711 -41.73 16.63 -16.08
CA LEU A 711 -42.61 16.90 -14.94
C LEU A 711 -44.00 17.36 -15.41
N VAL A 712 -44.08 18.28 -16.37
CA VAL A 712 -45.35 18.77 -16.94
C VAL A 712 -46.13 17.64 -17.61
N LYS A 713 -45.45 16.71 -18.30
CA LYS A 713 -46.09 15.54 -18.91
C LYS A 713 -46.60 14.53 -17.88
N ALA A 714 -45.90 14.40 -16.76
CA ALA A 714 -46.19 13.39 -15.74
C ALA A 714 -47.32 13.82 -14.78
N ASP A 715 -47.50 15.12 -14.53
CA ASP A 715 -48.55 15.65 -13.65
C ASP A 715 -49.07 17.02 -14.13
N GLU A 716 -50.37 17.08 -14.41
CA GLU A 716 -51.07 18.28 -14.90
C GLU A 716 -50.97 19.47 -13.92
N ASN A 717 -50.81 19.20 -12.62
CA ASN A 717 -50.68 20.25 -11.60
C ASN A 717 -49.38 21.04 -11.76
N VAL A 718 -48.32 20.43 -12.27
CA VAL A 718 -47.00 21.06 -12.49
C VAL A 718 -47.15 22.27 -13.40
N ALA A 719 -47.94 22.16 -14.47
CA ALA A 719 -48.13 23.25 -15.42
C ALA A 719 -48.71 24.52 -14.74
N SER A 720 -49.66 24.35 -13.82
CA SER A 720 -50.21 25.49 -13.06
C SER A 720 -49.16 26.12 -12.15
N VAL A 721 -48.30 25.32 -11.53
CA VAL A 721 -47.26 25.81 -10.61
C VAL A 721 -46.19 26.58 -11.37
N LEU A 722 -45.63 26.01 -12.44
CA LEU A 722 -44.59 26.67 -13.24
C LEU A 722 -45.09 27.98 -13.87
N LYS A 723 -46.36 28.02 -14.32
CA LYS A 723 -46.99 29.26 -14.81
C LYS A 723 -47.05 30.35 -13.74
N LYS A 724 -47.41 30.01 -12.49
CA LYS A 724 -47.44 30.96 -11.36
C LYS A 724 -46.04 31.46 -11.00
N CYS A 725 -45.01 30.62 -11.10
CA CYS A 725 -43.62 31.02 -10.87
C CYS A 725 -43.03 31.84 -12.02
N GLY A 726 -43.74 32.05 -13.13
CA GLY A 726 -43.29 32.91 -14.23
C GLY A 726 -42.53 32.18 -15.34
N ALA A 727 -42.83 30.91 -15.59
CA ALA A 727 -42.21 30.12 -16.66
C ALA A 727 -42.31 30.76 -18.06
N LEU A 728 -43.33 31.59 -18.33
CA LEU A 728 -43.44 32.32 -19.61
C LEU A 728 -42.21 33.22 -19.87
N THR A 729 -41.73 33.90 -18.83
CA THR A 729 -40.56 34.77 -18.90
C THR A 729 -39.30 33.94 -19.15
N VAL A 730 -39.15 32.80 -18.46
CA VAL A 730 -38.03 31.87 -18.64
C VAL A 730 -37.98 31.32 -20.06
N CYS A 731 -39.11 30.82 -20.58
CA CYS A 731 -39.21 30.27 -21.93
C CYS A 731 -38.79 31.28 -23.00
N ARG A 732 -39.20 32.55 -22.85
CA ARG A 732 -38.83 33.63 -23.78
C ARG A 732 -37.36 34.03 -23.65
N ASN A 733 -36.89 34.27 -22.43
CA ASN A 733 -35.54 34.77 -22.16
C ASN A 733 -34.48 33.76 -22.58
N HIS A 734 -34.68 32.48 -22.27
CA HIS A 734 -33.68 31.43 -22.51
C HIS A 734 -34.00 30.57 -23.73
N ARG A 735 -35.08 30.87 -24.47
CA ARG A 735 -35.55 30.09 -25.64
C ARG A 735 -35.81 28.62 -25.32
N MET A 736 -36.47 28.34 -24.19
CA MET A 736 -36.91 26.98 -23.84
C MET A 736 -38.22 26.68 -24.58
N MET A 737 -38.08 26.35 -25.87
CA MET A 737 -39.20 26.22 -26.80
C MET A 737 -40.06 24.99 -26.51
N GLU A 738 -39.45 23.87 -26.12
CA GLU A 738 -40.19 22.62 -25.86
C GLU A 738 -41.02 22.76 -24.58
N LEU A 739 -40.44 23.36 -23.53
CA LEU A 739 -41.19 23.68 -22.32
C LEU A 739 -42.32 24.69 -22.61
N GLY A 740 -42.04 25.68 -23.47
CA GLY A 740 -43.04 26.65 -23.91
C GLY A 740 -44.25 26.00 -24.56
N LYS A 741 -44.04 25.08 -25.50
CA LYS A 741 -45.12 24.32 -26.16
C LYS A 741 -45.95 23.52 -25.15
N HIS A 742 -45.30 22.82 -24.23
CA HIS A 742 -46.00 22.02 -23.22
C HIS A 742 -46.82 22.85 -22.23
N LEU A 743 -46.40 24.09 -21.94
CA LEU A 743 -47.11 24.95 -21.00
C LEU A 743 -48.18 25.81 -21.67
N PHE A 744 -47.93 26.34 -22.88
CA PHE A 744 -48.73 27.42 -23.46
C PHE A 744 -49.35 27.08 -24.83
N GLY A 745 -49.03 25.92 -25.43
CA GLY A 745 -49.38 25.59 -26.81
C GLY A 745 -48.36 26.16 -27.81
N ASP A 746 -48.63 25.94 -29.10
CA ASP A 746 -47.80 26.41 -30.23
C ASP A 746 -47.79 27.94 -30.38
#